data_AF-A0A367YMP0-F1
#
_entry.id   AF-A0A367YMP0-F1
#
_cell.length_a   1.000
_cell.length_b   1.000
_cell.length_c   1.000
_cell.angle_alpha   90.00
_cell.angle_beta   90.00
_cell.angle_gamma   90.00
#
_symmetry.space_group_name_H-M   'P 1'
#
loop_
_entity.id
_entity.type
_entity.pdbx_description
1 polymer ?
#
loop_
_entity_poly.entity_id
_entity_poly.type
_entity_poly.pdbx_seq_one_letter_code
_entity_poly.pdbx_strand_id
1 'polypeptide(L)'
;IRYVTSWENEFLDSQRVWAEYAIKRQEAIEQNRRLTFEDMENNWDRGLPRISTLFQKDRHTLAYDKGHRVRREFKQFSLARFSPFWWTSSNHDGKLWNLNAYRTDVIQALGGIETILEHTLFKGTGFDSWEGLFWEKASGFEDTLKFKKLTNAQRQGLSQIPNRRFTLWWSPTINRANVYVGFLVQLDLTGIFLHGKIPTLKISLIQIFRAHLWQKIHESVVQDLCQVLDKELEVLQIDNVEKQAIHPRKSYKMNSSSADIVLTSTYKWNVSKPSLLSDKDDQMEIPANKFWIDVQLRYGDYDSHDISRYARSKFLDYTTDGASTYPSPTGIIIAIDLAYNMYDVYGNWFPGLKPLVHNAMREIMKANPALYVLRERIRKGLQLYQAQPQEAFLNSNNYAELFNNDTQLFVDDTNVYRITVHKTFEGNLATKPINGCIFILNPKSGQLFLKIIHTSVWAGQKRLGQLAKWKAAEEVAALIKSLPREEQPKQLIVSRRGMMDPLEVHMLDFPNISIRPSELHLPFGAVMKIDKLSDIVLKANEPQMVLFNFYDDWLKHVSPYTAFSRVILILRALNIDTELANHILRPNSSITTEDHHIWPSLTDEQWVDVEAKLRDLILEDYSKKYNVNIQSLTQSEIRDLILGQDIRAPSVKRQEISEIENGNANKELENKELTALKTTTTNVHGEEITTVTTTNYEQQTFSSRNEWRNRAIAANNLRLRAKNIFVNSEEFVDDDSFTYILPKNILQKFIQISDLRIQVGALLYGKSPADHAGVKEIKCIAIIPQLGNVNSIQFAQNLPDQTGYLKDLELLGWVHTQSQDFSYMTSFDVTTQARMTKEYMPNFITMTVSYTPGSVTLSSFELSREGFEWGQQNTDLMSESPPGFKTDFAHKSQLIMSDQISGTFMVPEDDVWNYFFMGAIFNAKELYDLKLDIPLTFYDELHRPIHFTTFTQLEAGTEAEANQEDVFV
;
A
#
# COMPACT_ATOMS: atom_id res chain seq x y z
N ILE A 1 -34.26 12.85 -7.28
CA ILE A 1 -34.85 12.32 -8.53
C ILE A 1 -33.81 12.29 -9.65
N ARG A 2 -33.18 13.41 -10.03
CA ARG A 2 -32.17 13.47 -11.12
C ARG A 2 -30.95 12.53 -10.99
N TYR A 3 -30.60 12.10 -9.77
CA TYR A 3 -29.43 11.24 -9.49
C TYR A 3 -29.75 9.74 -9.43
N VAL A 4 -31.00 9.37 -9.70
CA VAL A 4 -31.42 7.96 -9.77
C VAL A 4 -31.89 7.73 -11.18
N THR A 5 -31.21 6.84 -11.89
CA THR A 5 -31.59 6.42 -13.24
C THR A 5 -33.02 5.88 -13.23
N SER A 6 -33.82 6.22 -14.22
CA SER A 6 -35.18 5.68 -14.33
C SER A 6 -35.11 4.16 -14.58
N TRP A 7 -36.12 3.44 -14.10
CA TRP A 7 -36.22 2.00 -14.33
C TRP A 7 -36.26 1.64 -15.82
N GLU A 8 -36.92 2.44 -16.64
CA GLU A 8 -36.94 2.25 -18.09
C GLU A 8 -35.53 2.27 -18.69
N ASN A 9 -34.72 3.27 -18.34
CA ASN A 9 -33.35 3.36 -18.81
C ASN A 9 -32.48 2.21 -18.28
N GLU A 10 -32.66 1.82 -17.02
CA GLU A 10 -31.96 0.66 -16.44
C GLU A 10 -32.33 -0.65 -17.15
N PHE A 11 -33.59 -0.85 -17.52
CA PHE A 11 -34.02 -2.05 -18.23
C PHE A 11 -33.52 -2.08 -19.68
N LEU A 12 -33.63 -0.96 -20.41
CA LEU A 12 -33.10 -0.84 -21.76
C LEU A 12 -31.58 -1.05 -21.78
N ASP A 13 -30.88 -0.45 -20.83
CA ASP A 13 -29.44 -0.61 -20.70
C ASP A 13 -29.04 -2.04 -20.30
N SER A 14 -29.79 -2.66 -19.40
CA SER A 14 -29.58 -4.05 -19.00
C SER A 14 -29.68 -5.00 -20.20
N GLN A 15 -30.70 -4.86 -21.04
CA GLN A 15 -30.85 -5.68 -22.25
C GLN A 15 -29.64 -5.55 -23.15
N ARG A 16 -29.16 -4.33 -23.39
CA ARG A 16 -27.99 -4.05 -24.23
C ARG A 16 -26.72 -4.67 -23.63
N VAL A 17 -26.44 -4.39 -22.37
CA VAL A 17 -25.21 -4.80 -21.69
C VAL A 17 -25.12 -6.32 -21.54
N TRP A 18 -26.24 -6.99 -21.26
CA TRP A 18 -26.28 -8.45 -21.18
C TRP A 18 -26.19 -9.12 -22.56
N ALA A 19 -26.68 -8.49 -23.62
CA ALA A 19 -26.47 -8.96 -24.98
C ALA A 19 -24.99 -8.83 -25.41
N GLU A 20 -24.35 -7.70 -25.12
CA GLU A 20 -22.91 -7.50 -25.34
C GLU A 20 -22.07 -8.54 -24.59
N TYR A 21 -22.41 -8.82 -23.33
CA TYR A 21 -21.77 -9.88 -22.55
C TYR A 21 -21.88 -11.25 -23.23
N ALA A 22 -23.07 -11.60 -23.74
CA ALA A 22 -23.29 -12.89 -24.41
C ALA A 22 -22.44 -13.03 -25.68
N ILE A 23 -22.35 -11.98 -26.49
CA ILE A 23 -21.51 -11.93 -27.70
C ILE A 23 -20.04 -12.10 -27.33
N LYS A 24 -19.52 -11.28 -26.40
CA LYS A 24 -18.12 -11.36 -25.96
C LYS A 24 -17.76 -12.72 -25.36
N ARG A 25 -18.70 -13.34 -24.65
CA ARG A 25 -18.53 -14.70 -24.13
C ARG A 25 -18.41 -15.72 -25.27
N GLN A 26 -19.22 -15.59 -26.31
CA GLN A 26 -19.16 -16.47 -27.47
C GLN A 26 -17.85 -16.29 -28.23
N GLU A 27 -17.42 -15.05 -28.50
CA GLU A 27 -16.13 -14.74 -29.13
C GLU A 27 -14.95 -15.32 -28.34
N ALA A 28 -15.01 -15.24 -27.01
CA ALA A 28 -14.00 -15.84 -26.14
C ALA A 28 -13.95 -17.37 -26.32
N ILE A 29 -15.11 -18.03 -26.34
CA ILE A 29 -15.21 -19.48 -26.55
C ILE A 29 -14.70 -19.86 -27.95
N GLU A 30 -15.04 -19.12 -28.99
CA GLU A 30 -14.57 -19.36 -30.37
C GLU A 30 -13.05 -19.21 -30.49
N GLN A 31 -12.45 -18.32 -29.70
CA GLN A 31 -11.01 -18.12 -29.58
C GLN A 31 -10.35 -19.08 -28.57
N ASN A 32 -11.09 -20.04 -28.01
CA ASN A 32 -10.66 -20.94 -26.93
C ASN A 32 -10.04 -20.20 -25.72
N ARG A 33 -10.46 -18.95 -25.48
CA ARG A 33 -10.07 -18.14 -24.32
C ARG A 33 -11.21 -18.00 -23.33
N ARG A 34 -10.89 -17.73 -22.07
CA ARG A 34 -11.88 -17.42 -21.04
C ARG A 34 -12.15 -15.92 -21.02
N LEU A 35 -13.42 -15.53 -20.92
CA LEU A 35 -13.80 -14.13 -20.71
C LEU A 35 -13.29 -13.63 -19.36
N THR A 36 -12.57 -12.52 -19.37
CA THR A 36 -11.94 -11.93 -18.19
C THR A 36 -12.72 -10.70 -17.69
N PHE A 37 -12.31 -10.17 -16.54
CA PHE A 37 -12.84 -8.91 -16.00
C PHE A 37 -12.65 -7.75 -16.99
N GLU A 38 -11.48 -7.69 -17.62
CA GLU A 38 -11.04 -6.61 -18.51
C GLU A 38 -11.98 -6.45 -19.71
N ASP A 39 -12.48 -7.57 -20.24
CA ASP A 39 -13.41 -7.55 -21.36
C ASP A 39 -14.75 -6.84 -21.01
N MET A 40 -15.06 -6.63 -19.73
CA MET A 40 -16.36 -6.17 -19.23
C MET A 40 -16.33 -4.91 -18.34
N GLU A 41 -15.17 -4.26 -18.17
CA GLU A 41 -14.99 -3.13 -17.25
C GLU A 41 -15.94 -1.95 -17.53
N ASN A 42 -16.10 -1.56 -18.80
CA ASN A 42 -16.99 -0.47 -19.21
C ASN A 42 -18.46 -0.68 -18.80
N ASN A 43 -18.83 -1.93 -18.53
CA ASN A 43 -20.18 -2.35 -18.18
C ASN A 43 -20.31 -2.78 -16.71
N TRP A 44 -19.27 -2.59 -15.88
CA TRP A 44 -19.16 -3.13 -14.53
C TRP A 44 -20.33 -2.79 -13.59
N ASP A 45 -20.68 -1.50 -13.54
CA ASP A 45 -21.75 -0.95 -12.70
C ASP A 45 -23.10 -0.90 -13.44
N ARG A 46 -23.23 -1.58 -14.58
CA ARG A 46 -24.42 -1.57 -15.43
C ARG A 46 -25.12 -2.92 -15.44
N GLY A 47 -26.38 -2.90 -15.87
CA GLY A 47 -27.22 -4.08 -16.01
C GLY A 47 -27.94 -4.51 -14.74
N LEU A 48 -28.98 -5.33 -14.92
CA LEU A 48 -29.80 -5.90 -13.86
C LEU A 48 -29.97 -7.41 -14.14
N PRO A 49 -29.26 -8.29 -13.38
CA PRO A 49 -28.31 -7.97 -12.30
C PRO A 49 -27.05 -7.25 -12.82
N ARG A 50 -26.32 -6.56 -11.93
CA ARG A 50 -25.09 -5.83 -12.30
C ARG A 50 -24.01 -6.78 -12.80
N ILE A 51 -23.31 -6.43 -13.87
CA ILE A 51 -22.24 -7.27 -14.46
C ILE A 51 -21.14 -7.62 -13.46
N SER A 52 -20.81 -6.71 -12.54
CA SER A 52 -19.86 -6.93 -11.44
C SER A 52 -20.16 -8.20 -10.61
N THR A 53 -21.42 -8.63 -10.52
CA THR A 53 -21.81 -9.84 -9.78
C THR A 53 -21.28 -11.13 -10.40
N LEU A 54 -20.85 -11.13 -11.67
CA LEU A 54 -20.25 -12.30 -12.34
C LEU A 54 -18.84 -12.61 -11.83
N PHE A 55 -18.18 -11.63 -11.23
CA PHE A 55 -16.77 -11.66 -10.85
C PHE A 55 -16.56 -11.54 -9.33
N GLN A 56 -17.64 -11.63 -8.55
CA GLN A 56 -17.56 -11.67 -7.10
C GLN A 56 -16.95 -12.99 -6.61
N LYS A 57 -16.18 -12.93 -5.53
CA LYS A 57 -15.50 -14.10 -4.93
C LYS A 57 -16.48 -15.22 -4.55
N ASP A 58 -17.64 -14.83 -4.01
CA ASP A 58 -18.63 -15.77 -3.47
C ASP A 58 -19.63 -16.28 -4.51
N ARG A 59 -19.40 -16.05 -5.81
CA ARG A 59 -20.35 -16.39 -6.88
C ARG A 59 -20.75 -17.86 -6.86
N HIS A 60 -19.78 -18.76 -6.65
CA HIS A 60 -20.03 -20.20 -6.65
C HIS A 60 -20.95 -20.61 -5.49
N THR A 61 -20.80 -20.00 -4.32
CA THR A 61 -21.66 -20.23 -3.16
C THR A 61 -23.06 -19.63 -3.36
N LEU A 62 -23.13 -18.41 -3.90
CA LEU A 62 -24.40 -17.71 -4.15
C LEU A 62 -25.28 -18.43 -5.18
N ALA A 63 -24.69 -19.27 -6.05
CA ALA A 63 -25.45 -20.12 -6.97
C ALA A 63 -26.46 -21.02 -6.24
N TYR A 64 -26.22 -21.38 -4.98
CA TYR A 64 -27.08 -22.22 -4.15
C TYR A 64 -28.09 -21.44 -3.29
N ASP A 65 -27.94 -20.11 -3.16
CA ASP A 65 -28.86 -19.28 -2.35
C ASP A 65 -30.17 -18.98 -3.10
N LYS A 66 -31.05 -19.97 -3.15
CA LYS A 66 -32.37 -19.88 -3.78
C LYS A 66 -33.41 -19.28 -2.81
N GLY A 67 -34.42 -18.63 -3.38
CA GLY A 67 -35.51 -18.01 -2.61
C GLY A 67 -35.09 -16.77 -1.79
N HIS A 68 -33.92 -16.17 -2.07
CA HIS A 68 -33.37 -15.06 -1.28
C HIS A 68 -34.27 -13.82 -1.25
N ARG A 69 -35.06 -13.54 -2.31
CA ARG A 69 -36.01 -12.42 -2.36
C ARG A 69 -37.14 -12.58 -1.35
N VAL A 70 -37.85 -13.71 -1.41
CA VAL A 70 -38.94 -14.04 -0.48
C VAL A 70 -38.42 -14.10 0.95
N ARG A 71 -37.25 -14.72 1.18
CA ARG A 71 -36.62 -14.77 2.49
C ARG A 71 -36.38 -13.37 3.07
N ARG A 72 -36.00 -12.40 2.24
CA ARG A 72 -35.74 -11.02 2.66
C ARG A 72 -37.02 -10.24 2.94
N GLU A 73 -38.06 -10.43 2.13
CA GLU A 73 -39.40 -9.87 2.37
C GLU A 73 -40.01 -10.40 3.66
N PHE A 74 -39.91 -11.71 3.90
CA PHE A 74 -40.44 -12.37 5.11
C PHE A 74 -39.72 -11.96 6.40
N LYS A 75 -38.58 -11.26 6.30
CA LYS A 75 -37.93 -10.70 7.49
C LYS A 75 -38.83 -9.74 8.25
N GLN A 76 -39.82 -9.12 7.60
CA GLN A 76 -40.81 -8.27 8.27
C GLN A 76 -41.59 -8.99 9.37
N PHE A 77 -41.78 -10.31 9.24
CA PHE A 77 -42.51 -11.12 10.21
C PHE A 77 -41.61 -11.66 11.33
N SER A 78 -40.29 -11.77 11.08
CA SER A 78 -39.32 -12.32 12.03
C SER A 78 -38.51 -11.26 12.80
N LEU A 79 -38.42 -10.04 12.28
CA LEU A 79 -37.60 -8.96 12.84
C LEU A 79 -38.43 -7.71 13.08
N ALA A 80 -38.41 -7.19 14.31
CA ALA A 80 -39.08 -5.94 14.68
C ALA A 80 -38.53 -4.70 13.91
N ARG A 81 -37.28 -4.78 13.45
CA ARG A 81 -36.68 -3.80 12.53
C ARG A 81 -36.07 -4.56 11.37
N PHE A 82 -36.55 -4.25 10.17
CA PHE A 82 -36.03 -4.82 8.92
C PHE A 82 -35.60 -3.70 7.97
N SER A 83 -34.81 -4.06 6.97
CA SER A 83 -34.28 -3.09 6.00
C SER A 83 -35.41 -2.57 5.10
N PRO A 84 -35.50 -1.25 4.85
CA PRO A 84 -36.44 -0.70 3.87
C PRO A 84 -36.12 -1.15 2.44
N PHE A 85 -34.88 -1.56 2.17
CA PHE A 85 -34.45 -2.17 0.92
C PHE A 85 -34.69 -3.69 0.95
N TRP A 86 -35.93 -4.11 1.15
CA TRP A 86 -36.31 -5.52 1.23
C TRP A 86 -36.34 -6.21 -0.14
N TRP A 87 -36.58 -5.44 -1.20
CA TRP A 87 -36.81 -5.91 -2.57
C TRP A 87 -35.52 -6.24 -3.38
N THR A 88 -34.34 -5.83 -2.91
CA THR A 88 -33.05 -6.05 -3.59
C THR A 88 -32.01 -6.66 -2.67
N SER A 89 -31.05 -7.41 -3.22
CA SER A 89 -29.87 -7.92 -2.50
C SER A 89 -28.59 -7.50 -3.20
N SER A 90 -27.69 -6.79 -2.51
CA SER A 90 -26.41 -6.35 -3.10
C SER A 90 -25.53 -7.48 -3.61
N ASN A 91 -25.66 -8.69 -3.04
CA ASN A 91 -24.85 -9.85 -3.42
C ASN A 91 -25.37 -10.51 -4.72
N HIS A 92 -26.68 -10.44 -4.96
CA HIS A 92 -27.32 -11.04 -6.14
C HIS A 92 -27.56 -10.02 -7.26
N ASP A 93 -28.00 -8.82 -6.90
CA ASP A 93 -28.38 -7.75 -7.82
C ASP A 93 -27.23 -6.77 -8.08
N GLY A 94 -26.26 -6.67 -7.16
CA GLY A 94 -25.28 -5.57 -7.13
C GLY A 94 -25.85 -4.30 -6.50
N LYS A 95 -25.06 -3.22 -6.49
CA LYS A 95 -25.51 -1.91 -5.99
C LYS A 95 -26.26 -1.16 -7.09
N LEU A 96 -27.55 -0.93 -6.89
CA LEU A 96 -28.43 -0.41 -7.95
C LEU A 96 -28.45 1.12 -8.08
N TRP A 97 -27.82 1.85 -7.16
CA TRP A 97 -27.76 3.32 -7.22
C TRP A 97 -26.45 3.85 -6.64
N ASN A 98 -26.05 5.02 -7.13
CA ASN A 98 -24.89 5.77 -6.64
C ASN A 98 -25.25 7.25 -6.49
N LEU A 99 -25.15 7.77 -5.27
CA LEU A 99 -25.52 9.16 -4.93
C LEU A 99 -24.30 10.04 -4.62
N ASN A 100 -23.10 9.60 -5.00
CA ASN A 100 -21.88 10.37 -4.74
C ASN A 100 -21.90 11.75 -5.44
N ALA A 101 -22.42 11.82 -6.66
CA ALA A 101 -22.56 13.07 -7.41
C ALA A 101 -23.51 14.07 -6.73
N TYR A 102 -24.60 13.58 -6.12
CA TYR A 102 -25.56 14.45 -5.41
C TYR A 102 -24.87 15.26 -4.30
N ARG A 103 -23.94 14.64 -3.56
CA ARG A 103 -23.18 15.31 -2.51
C ARG A 103 -22.34 16.46 -3.08
N THR A 104 -21.63 16.22 -4.19
CA THR A 104 -20.78 17.22 -4.84
C THR A 104 -21.62 18.40 -5.33
N ASP A 105 -22.74 18.14 -5.99
CA ASP A 105 -23.58 19.17 -6.57
C ASP A 105 -24.29 20.02 -5.51
N VAL A 106 -24.69 19.44 -4.38
CA VAL A 106 -25.25 20.20 -3.25
C VAL A 106 -24.21 21.17 -2.67
N ILE A 107 -22.96 20.73 -2.54
CA ILE A 107 -21.88 21.61 -2.06
C ILE A 107 -21.67 22.77 -3.03
N GLN A 108 -21.64 22.49 -4.34
CA GLN A 108 -21.49 23.53 -5.36
C GLN A 108 -22.69 24.48 -5.39
N ALA A 109 -23.91 23.97 -5.28
CA ALA A 109 -25.13 24.78 -5.26
C ALA A 109 -25.21 25.73 -4.05
N LEU A 110 -24.55 25.39 -2.95
CA LEU A 110 -24.41 26.24 -1.76
C LEU A 110 -23.24 27.22 -1.85
N GLY A 111 -22.60 27.36 -3.02
CA GLY A 111 -21.48 28.30 -3.25
C GLY A 111 -20.11 27.71 -2.93
N GLY A 112 -19.98 26.39 -2.86
CA GLY A 112 -18.73 25.71 -2.49
C GLY A 112 -18.49 25.67 -0.99
N ILE A 113 -17.40 25.00 -0.60
CA ILE A 113 -17.11 24.73 0.82
C ILE A 113 -16.80 26.01 1.59
N GLU A 114 -16.05 26.94 1.00
CA GLU A 114 -15.68 28.22 1.65
C GLU A 114 -16.91 29.04 2.03
N THR A 115 -17.86 29.20 1.10
CA THR A 115 -19.12 29.90 1.36
C THR A 115 -19.94 29.21 2.45
N ILE A 116 -20.02 27.88 2.43
CA ILE A 116 -20.69 27.11 3.48
C ILE A 116 -20.02 27.36 4.84
N LEU A 117 -18.68 27.39 4.90
CA LEU A 117 -17.94 27.58 6.14
C LEU A 117 -18.01 29.00 6.68
N GLU A 118 -18.25 30.01 5.85
CA GLU A 118 -18.48 31.39 6.31
C GLU A 118 -19.71 31.50 7.22
N HIS A 119 -20.71 30.65 7.00
CA HIS A 119 -21.90 30.56 7.83
C HIS A 119 -21.68 29.88 9.19
N THR A 120 -20.45 29.41 9.47
CA THR A 120 -20.12 28.54 10.59
C THR A 120 -19.05 29.14 11.49
N LEU A 121 -18.86 28.55 12.67
CA LEU A 121 -17.77 28.91 13.58
C LEU A 121 -16.41 28.31 13.18
N PHE A 122 -16.23 27.95 11.90
CA PHE A 122 -15.00 27.34 11.37
C PHE A 122 -13.78 28.22 11.64
N LYS A 123 -13.81 29.49 11.24
CA LYS A 123 -12.66 30.40 11.43
C LYS A 123 -12.29 30.60 12.91
N GLY A 124 -13.27 30.57 13.82
CA GLY A 124 -13.06 30.61 15.28
C GLY A 124 -12.30 29.41 15.85
N THR A 125 -12.23 28.29 15.12
CA THR A 125 -11.37 27.15 15.50
C THR A 125 -9.88 27.44 15.28
N GLY A 126 -9.54 28.45 14.47
CA GLY A 126 -8.17 28.76 14.08
C GLY A 126 -7.49 27.66 13.24
N PHE A 127 -8.25 26.87 12.49
CA PHE A 127 -7.71 26.00 11.45
C PHE A 127 -7.52 26.80 10.15
N ASP A 128 -6.38 26.56 9.49
CA ASP A 128 -6.04 27.25 8.23
C ASP A 128 -6.78 26.65 7.02
N SER A 129 -7.05 25.34 7.04
CA SER A 129 -7.81 24.64 6.00
C SER A 129 -8.89 23.72 6.58
N TRP A 130 -9.91 23.45 5.77
CA TRP A 130 -10.99 22.53 6.14
C TRP A 130 -10.66 21.06 5.81
N GLU A 131 -9.57 20.82 5.09
CA GLU A 131 -9.12 19.51 4.68
C GLU A 131 -8.63 18.70 5.89
N GLY A 132 -8.88 17.38 5.90
CA GLY A 132 -8.47 16.51 7.00
C GLY A 132 -9.27 16.69 8.31
N LEU A 133 -10.27 17.58 8.32
CA LEU A 133 -11.19 17.70 9.44
C LEU A 133 -12.14 16.52 9.49
N PHE A 134 -12.28 15.96 10.69
CA PHE A 134 -13.31 14.97 10.95
C PHE A 134 -14.07 15.30 12.23
N TRP A 135 -15.36 15.01 12.16
CA TRP A 135 -16.22 15.02 13.33
C TRP A 135 -15.99 13.74 14.10
N GLU A 136 -15.78 13.84 15.42
CA GLU A 136 -15.82 12.65 16.27
C GLU A 136 -17.19 11.98 16.07
N LYS A 137 -17.15 10.70 15.66
CA LYS A 137 -18.36 9.90 15.54
C LYS A 137 -18.96 9.84 16.94
N ALA A 138 -20.19 10.34 17.08
CA ALA A 138 -20.91 10.47 18.36
C ALA A 138 -20.97 9.16 19.17
N SER A 139 -20.69 8.03 18.53
CA SER A 139 -20.59 6.69 19.10
C SER A 139 -19.49 6.48 20.16
N GLY A 140 -18.38 7.22 20.21
CA GLY A 140 -17.25 6.86 21.11
C GLY A 140 -17.61 6.90 22.61
N PHE A 141 -17.99 8.07 23.11
CA PHE A 141 -18.43 8.25 24.50
C PHE A 141 -19.88 7.78 24.74
N GLU A 142 -20.75 7.89 23.74
CA GLU A 142 -22.13 7.43 23.87
C GLU A 142 -22.23 5.90 23.93
N ASP A 143 -21.43 5.15 23.16
CA ASP A 143 -21.48 3.68 23.17
C ASP A 143 -20.93 3.11 24.48
N THR A 144 -19.89 3.72 25.06
CA THR A 144 -19.38 3.33 26.38
C THR A 144 -20.40 3.58 27.50
N LEU A 145 -21.30 4.56 27.33
CA LEU A 145 -22.38 4.86 28.26
C LEU A 145 -23.70 4.11 27.97
N LYS A 146 -23.95 3.69 26.72
CA LYS A 146 -25.11 2.88 26.34
C LYS A 146 -25.18 1.55 27.09
N PHE A 147 -24.02 0.96 27.39
CA PHE A 147 -23.92 -0.28 28.16
C PHE A 147 -23.87 -0.07 29.68
N LYS A 148 -23.81 1.18 30.16
CA LYS A 148 -23.96 1.50 31.59
C LYS A 148 -25.44 1.69 31.94
N LYS A 149 -25.82 1.30 33.16
CA LYS A 149 -27.20 1.42 33.66
C LYS A 149 -27.52 2.89 33.95
N LEU A 150 -28.11 3.57 32.97
CA LEU A 150 -28.50 4.98 33.05
C LEU A 150 -29.99 5.13 33.38
N THR A 151 -30.35 6.22 34.08
CA THR A 151 -31.74 6.60 34.29
C THR A 151 -32.37 7.17 32.99
N ASN A 152 -33.70 7.16 32.89
CA ASN A 152 -34.40 7.72 31.73
C ASN A 152 -34.10 9.22 31.52
N ALA A 153 -33.91 9.99 32.61
CA ALA A 153 -33.49 11.38 32.55
C ALA A 153 -32.06 11.56 31.99
N GLN A 154 -31.13 10.67 32.37
CA GLN A 154 -29.77 10.67 31.81
C GLN A 154 -29.75 10.34 30.32
N ARG A 155 -30.59 9.39 29.87
CA ARG A 155 -30.76 9.06 28.45
C ARG A 155 -31.31 10.22 27.63
N GLN A 156 -32.26 10.99 28.19
CA GLN A 156 -32.81 12.19 27.55
C GLN A 156 -31.78 13.33 27.49
N GLY A 157 -30.87 13.43 28.46
CA GLY A 157 -29.73 14.36 28.41
C GLY A 157 -28.70 14.02 27.34
N LEU A 158 -28.43 12.72 27.13
CA LEU A 158 -27.49 12.23 26.10
C LEU A 158 -27.94 12.57 24.68
N SER A 159 -29.24 12.51 24.38
CA SER A 159 -29.76 12.85 23.05
C SER A 159 -29.71 14.35 22.71
N GLN A 160 -29.44 15.23 23.69
CA GLN A 160 -29.29 16.68 23.46
C GLN A 160 -27.86 17.09 23.06
N ILE A 161 -26.86 16.23 23.25
CA ILE A 161 -25.44 16.54 22.96
C ILE A 161 -25.21 16.80 21.46
N PRO A 162 -25.73 15.99 20.50
CA PRO A 162 -25.59 16.27 19.08
C PRO A 162 -26.23 17.59 18.64
N ASN A 163 -27.36 17.96 19.25
CA ASN A 163 -28.05 19.22 18.97
C ASN A 163 -27.24 20.43 19.45
N ARG A 164 -26.54 20.32 20.59
CA ARG A 164 -25.65 21.36 21.10
C ARG A 164 -24.49 21.64 20.14
N ARG A 165 -23.86 20.58 19.60
CA ARG A 165 -22.79 20.70 18.60
C ARG A 165 -23.28 21.42 17.35
N PHE A 166 -24.44 21.02 16.83
CA PHE A 166 -25.04 21.64 15.65
C PHE A 166 -25.34 23.14 15.87
N THR A 167 -25.97 23.49 17.00
CA THR A 167 -26.29 24.90 17.31
C THR A 167 -25.03 25.76 17.46
N LEU A 168 -23.95 25.21 18.05
CA LEU A 168 -22.68 25.93 18.18
C LEU A 168 -22.00 26.12 16.83
N TRP A 169 -21.95 25.08 15.99
CA TRP A 169 -21.31 25.14 14.66
C TRP A 169 -21.93 26.21 13.77
N TRP A 170 -23.27 26.24 13.71
CA TRP A 170 -24.02 27.21 12.91
C TRP A 170 -24.35 28.51 13.65
N SER A 171 -23.73 28.74 14.82
CA SER A 171 -24.07 29.87 15.67
C SER A 171 -23.95 31.25 15.01
N PRO A 172 -22.98 31.55 14.12
CA PRO A 172 -22.91 32.85 13.46
C PRO A 172 -24.10 33.13 12.54
N THR A 173 -24.71 32.09 11.96
CA THR A 173 -25.89 32.23 11.09
C THR A 173 -27.20 32.14 11.88
N ILE A 174 -27.23 31.38 12.98
CA ILE A 174 -28.41 31.22 13.83
C ILE A 174 -28.62 32.43 14.75
N ASN A 175 -27.58 32.91 15.43
CA ASN A 175 -27.66 34.01 16.39
C ASN A 175 -27.22 35.32 15.74
N ARG A 176 -28.10 35.88 14.89
CA ARG A 176 -27.86 37.15 14.18
C ARG A 176 -29.09 38.04 14.18
N ALA A 177 -28.85 39.35 14.05
CA ALA A 177 -29.89 40.37 14.11
C ALA A 177 -30.96 40.22 13.02
N ASN A 178 -30.60 39.75 11.81
CA ASN A 178 -31.56 39.59 10.72
C ASN A 178 -32.47 38.36 10.86
N VAL A 179 -32.19 37.45 11.81
CA VAL A 179 -33.00 36.24 12.05
C VAL A 179 -33.91 36.42 13.26
N TYR A 180 -33.39 37.01 14.35
CA TYR A 180 -34.17 37.27 15.55
C TYR A 180 -34.18 38.77 15.86
N VAL A 181 -35.37 39.36 15.86
CA VAL A 181 -35.59 40.80 16.11
C VAL A 181 -36.25 40.99 17.48
N GLY A 182 -35.81 42.01 18.23
CA GLY A 182 -36.51 42.49 19.43
C GLY A 182 -36.05 41.92 20.78
N PHE A 183 -35.01 41.07 20.83
CA PHE A 183 -34.45 40.57 22.09
C PHE A 183 -32.91 40.55 22.04
N LEU A 184 -32.27 41.66 22.38
CA LEU A 184 -30.80 41.76 22.43
C LEU A 184 -30.34 41.78 23.88
N VAL A 185 -29.62 40.72 24.29
CA VAL A 185 -29.08 40.59 25.65
C VAL A 185 -27.58 40.29 25.57
N GLN A 186 -26.78 41.06 26.31
CA GLN A 186 -25.36 40.76 26.48
C GLN A 186 -25.17 39.63 27.50
N LEU A 187 -24.31 38.67 27.18
CA LEU A 187 -23.97 37.57 28.07
C LEU A 187 -23.00 38.02 29.17
N ASP A 188 -23.27 37.67 30.42
CA ASP A 188 -22.46 38.08 31.57
C ASP A 188 -20.96 37.79 31.38
N LEU A 189 -20.13 38.77 31.74
CA LEU A 189 -18.65 38.72 31.69
C LEU A 189 -18.05 38.55 30.29
N THR A 190 -18.85 38.70 29.23
CA THR A 190 -18.39 38.61 27.85
C THR A 190 -18.99 39.73 27.00
N GLY A 191 -18.43 39.98 25.83
CA GLY A 191 -18.95 40.94 24.86
C GLY A 191 -19.98 40.36 23.88
N ILE A 192 -20.52 39.17 24.16
CA ILE A 192 -21.37 38.44 23.22
C ILE A 192 -22.82 38.89 23.36
N PHE A 193 -23.45 39.23 22.24
CA PHE A 193 -24.88 39.52 22.17
C PHE A 193 -25.67 38.29 21.72
N LEU A 194 -26.75 37.99 22.45
CA LEU A 194 -27.75 36.99 22.08
C LEU A 194 -28.98 37.71 21.54
N HIS A 195 -29.33 37.42 20.28
CA HIS A 195 -30.47 38.00 19.57
C HIS A 195 -31.79 37.27 19.85
N GLY A 196 -31.73 36.11 20.50
CA GLY A 196 -32.89 35.30 20.86
C GLY A 196 -32.62 34.36 22.04
N LYS A 197 -33.67 33.78 22.61
CA LYS A 197 -33.56 32.80 23.69
C LYS A 197 -33.22 31.42 23.10
N ILE A 198 -31.93 31.13 22.95
CA ILE A 198 -31.41 29.84 22.47
C ILE A 198 -30.62 29.16 23.61
N PRO A 199 -31.27 28.34 24.45
CA PRO A 199 -30.64 27.82 25.67
C PRO A 199 -29.40 26.96 25.41
N THR A 200 -29.43 26.12 24.37
CA THR A 200 -28.30 25.24 23.99
C THR A 200 -27.07 26.06 23.57
N LEU A 201 -27.26 27.16 22.84
CA LEU A 201 -26.19 28.07 22.45
C LEU A 201 -25.65 28.84 23.66
N LYS A 202 -26.54 29.40 24.50
CA LYS A 202 -26.16 30.11 25.72
C LYS A 202 -25.26 29.25 26.60
N ILE A 203 -25.63 27.99 26.84
CA ILE A 203 -24.83 27.05 27.63
C ILE A 203 -23.45 26.82 26.99
N SER A 204 -23.40 26.62 25.67
CA SER A 204 -22.15 26.35 24.95
C SER A 204 -21.18 27.54 25.03
N LEU A 205 -21.68 28.77 24.84
CA LEU A 205 -20.86 29.98 24.92
C LEU A 205 -20.36 30.25 26.36
N ILE A 206 -21.20 30.01 27.38
CA ILE A 206 -20.77 30.07 28.79
C ILE A 206 -19.64 29.07 29.05
N GLN A 207 -19.74 27.85 28.50
CA GLN A 207 -18.70 26.83 28.67
C GLN A 207 -17.38 27.22 27.98
N ILE A 208 -17.44 27.84 26.81
CA ILE A 208 -16.25 28.33 26.09
C ILE A 208 -15.58 29.46 26.89
N PHE A 209 -16.34 30.45 27.33
CA PHE A 209 -15.80 31.65 28.00
C PHE A 209 -15.67 31.55 29.53
N ARG A 210 -15.84 30.36 30.11
CA ARG A 210 -15.71 30.12 31.56
C ARG A 210 -14.36 30.57 32.13
N ALA A 211 -14.33 30.84 33.44
CA ALA A 211 -13.14 31.29 34.17
C ALA A 211 -12.56 32.60 33.63
N HIS A 212 -13.45 33.55 33.33
CA HIS A 212 -13.13 34.92 32.89
C HIS A 212 -12.26 34.97 31.62
N LEU A 213 -12.47 34.04 30.67
CA LEU A 213 -11.60 33.92 29.50
C LEU A 213 -11.57 35.21 28.65
N TRP A 214 -12.70 35.92 28.54
CA TRP A 214 -12.77 37.18 27.79
C TRP A 214 -11.79 38.25 28.35
N GLN A 215 -11.82 38.46 29.67
CA GLN A 215 -10.93 39.39 30.36
C GLN A 215 -9.46 38.97 30.21
N LYS A 216 -9.19 37.67 30.36
CA LYS A 216 -7.84 37.10 30.20
C LYS A 216 -7.29 37.27 28.79
N ILE A 217 -8.11 37.14 27.75
CA ILE A 217 -7.67 37.39 26.37
C ILE A 217 -7.26 38.85 26.20
N HIS A 218 -8.09 39.79 26.69
CA HIS A 218 -7.79 41.22 26.60
C HIS A 218 -6.48 41.55 27.31
N GLU A 219 -6.34 41.13 28.57
CA GLU A 219 -5.14 41.38 29.36
C GLU A 219 -3.88 40.73 28.77
N SER A 220 -3.99 39.49 28.26
CA SER A 220 -2.91 38.74 27.63
C SER A 220 -2.39 39.44 26.36
N VAL A 221 -3.29 39.90 25.50
CA VAL A 221 -2.92 40.64 24.27
C VAL A 221 -2.26 41.99 24.60
N VAL A 222 -2.82 42.74 25.56
CA VAL A 222 -2.23 44.01 26.02
C VAL A 222 -0.82 43.78 26.57
N GLN A 223 -0.62 42.70 27.34
CA GLN A 223 0.68 42.36 27.90
C GLN A 223 1.72 42.03 26.82
N ASP A 224 1.35 41.24 25.81
CA ASP A 224 2.25 40.89 24.70
C ASP A 224 2.63 42.14 23.89
N LEU A 225 1.67 43.05 23.64
CA LEU A 225 1.94 44.31 22.96
C LEU A 225 2.91 45.21 23.74
N CYS A 226 2.78 45.30 25.07
CA CYS A 226 3.75 45.99 25.91
C CYS A 226 5.15 45.41 25.75
N GLN A 227 5.30 44.08 25.81
CA GLN A 227 6.61 43.42 25.65
C GLN A 227 7.24 43.65 24.27
N VAL A 228 6.43 43.71 23.21
CA VAL A 228 6.92 44.02 21.86
C VAL A 228 7.40 45.47 21.78
N LEU A 229 6.65 46.41 22.35
CA LEU A 229 7.01 47.83 22.36
C LEU A 229 8.25 48.11 23.23
N ASP A 230 8.41 47.40 24.36
CA ASP A 230 9.58 47.50 25.23
C ASP A 230 10.88 47.05 24.56
N LYS A 231 10.81 46.14 23.58
CA LYS A 231 11.99 45.71 22.81
C LYS A 231 12.44 46.74 21.77
N GLU A 232 11.55 47.64 21.37
CA GLU A 232 11.75 48.58 20.25
C GLU A 232 11.85 50.04 20.74
N LEU A 233 12.15 50.27 22.02
CA LEU A 233 12.21 51.60 22.64
C LEU A 233 13.16 52.54 21.89
N GLU A 234 14.40 52.11 21.63
CA GLU A 234 15.43 52.93 20.98
C GLU A 234 15.09 53.20 19.50
N VAL A 235 14.63 52.17 18.78
CA VAL A 235 14.31 52.24 17.35
C VAL A 235 13.14 53.20 17.08
N LEU A 236 12.13 53.17 17.94
CA LEU A 236 10.93 53.99 17.83
C LEU A 236 10.99 55.31 18.60
N GLN A 237 12.11 55.61 19.27
CA GLN A 237 12.32 56.80 20.10
C GLN A 237 11.32 56.93 21.26
N ILE A 238 10.88 55.79 21.82
CA ILE A 238 9.96 55.74 22.96
C ILE A 238 10.77 55.91 24.25
N ASP A 239 10.36 56.85 25.10
CA ASP A 239 10.95 57.09 26.43
C ASP A 239 10.39 56.08 27.45
N ASN A 240 9.07 55.90 27.46
CA ASN A 240 8.40 54.98 28.39
C ASN A 240 7.14 54.34 27.76
N VAL A 241 6.94 53.05 28.03
CA VAL A 241 5.74 52.27 27.71
C VAL A 241 4.98 52.02 29.02
N GLU A 242 3.87 52.73 29.22
CA GLU A 242 3.08 52.61 30.44
C GLU A 242 1.80 51.80 30.20
N LYS A 243 1.74 50.58 30.76
CA LYS A 243 0.50 49.80 30.85
C LYS A 243 -0.45 50.45 31.85
N GLN A 244 -1.62 50.85 31.41
CA GLN A 244 -2.61 51.53 32.25
C GLN A 244 -3.32 50.55 33.20
N ALA A 245 -3.81 51.07 34.32
CA ALA A 245 -4.67 50.30 35.23
C ALA A 245 -6.05 50.09 34.61
N ILE A 246 -6.26 48.92 33.99
CA ILE A 246 -7.49 48.58 33.27
C ILE A 246 -8.61 48.24 34.26
N HIS A 247 -9.77 48.88 34.11
CA HIS A 247 -10.96 48.53 34.89
C HIS A 247 -11.40 47.08 34.58
N PRO A 248 -11.75 46.23 35.58
CA PRO A 248 -12.03 44.80 35.38
C PRO A 248 -13.15 44.46 34.38
N ARG A 249 -14.01 45.44 34.08
CA ARG A 249 -15.13 45.29 33.12
C ARG A 249 -14.89 45.95 31.76
N LYS A 250 -13.77 46.66 31.57
CA LYS A 250 -13.50 47.45 30.36
C LYS A 250 -13.50 46.56 29.12
N SER A 251 -12.87 45.38 29.20
CA SER A 251 -12.74 44.45 28.07
C SER A 251 -14.06 44.05 27.40
N TYR A 252 -15.19 44.08 28.12
CA TYR A 252 -16.53 43.73 27.59
C TYR A 252 -17.54 44.87 27.72
N LYS A 253 -17.07 46.11 27.91
CA LYS A 253 -17.91 47.31 27.89
C LYS A 253 -17.95 47.86 26.47
N MET A 254 -19.03 47.59 25.74
CA MET A 254 -19.12 47.90 24.30
C MET A 254 -19.49 49.34 23.96
N ASN A 255 -19.84 50.16 24.97
CA ASN A 255 -20.39 51.49 24.78
C ASN A 255 -19.37 52.62 25.01
N SER A 256 -18.33 52.40 25.83
CA SER A 256 -17.25 53.36 26.02
C SER A 256 -15.96 52.66 26.46
N SER A 257 -14.82 53.31 26.22
CA SER A 257 -13.50 52.72 26.43
C SER A 257 -12.48 53.72 27.04
N SER A 258 -11.27 53.23 27.29
CA SER A 258 -10.10 53.96 27.79
C SER A 258 -8.82 53.34 27.22
N ALA A 259 -7.72 54.09 27.22
CA ALA A 259 -6.41 53.59 26.81
C ALA A 259 -5.96 52.38 27.66
N ASP A 260 -5.35 51.39 27.01
CA ASP A 260 -4.70 50.24 27.68
C ASP A 260 -3.20 50.45 27.83
N ILE A 261 -2.56 51.07 26.84
CA ILE A 261 -1.13 51.38 26.83
C ILE A 261 -0.95 52.84 26.45
N VAL A 262 -0.02 53.53 27.11
CA VAL A 262 0.37 54.90 26.80
C VAL A 262 1.87 54.96 26.58
N LEU A 263 2.27 55.49 25.42
CA LEU A 263 3.64 55.71 25.02
C LEU A 263 3.99 57.18 25.20
N THR A 264 5.14 57.45 25.82
CA THR A 264 5.72 58.79 25.90
C THR A 264 6.95 58.85 25.01
N SER A 265 7.08 59.89 24.19
CA SER A 265 8.19 60.03 23.26
C SER A 265 9.40 60.72 23.88
N THR A 266 10.60 60.29 23.48
CA THR A 266 11.86 60.98 23.81
C THR A 266 11.97 62.32 23.05
N TYR A 267 11.47 62.36 21.81
CA TYR A 267 11.39 63.56 20.96
C TYR A 267 10.07 63.60 20.16
N LYS A 268 9.54 64.78 19.83
CA LYS A 268 8.23 64.91 19.14
C LYS A 268 8.09 63.97 17.92
N TRP A 269 7.11 63.06 17.96
CA TRP A 269 6.73 62.26 16.80
C TRP A 269 5.92 63.10 15.81
N ASN A 270 6.15 62.93 14.52
CA ASN A 270 5.23 63.37 13.47
C ASN A 270 4.29 62.21 13.14
N VAL A 271 3.01 62.37 13.43
CA VAL A 271 2.00 61.32 13.36
C VAL A 271 1.07 61.57 12.16
N SER A 272 0.56 60.50 11.56
CA SER A 272 -0.36 60.54 10.42
C SER A 272 -1.79 60.91 10.82
N LYS A 273 -2.59 61.24 9.80
CA LYS A 273 -4.06 61.16 9.91
C LYS A 273 -4.50 59.70 10.13
N PRO A 274 -5.66 59.45 10.75
CA PRO A 274 -6.10 58.08 11.01
C PRO A 274 -6.25 57.27 9.72
N SER A 275 -5.64 56.09 9.67
CA SER A 275 -5.70 55.14 8.55
C SER A 275 -5.74 53.69 9.03
N LEU A 276 -6.07 52.76 8.14
CA LEU A 276 -6.07 51.32 8.46
C LEU A 276 -4.64 50.76 8.47
N LEU A 277 -4.47 49.60 9.09
CA LEU A 277 -3.19 48.88 9.13
C LEU A 277 -2.64 48.57 7.74
N SER A 278 -3.52 48.25 6.79
CA SER A 278 -3.18 47.87 5.42
C SER A 278 -2.87 49.04 4.48
N ASP A 279 -3.22 50.27 4.87
CA ASP A 279 -3.03 51.46 4.04
C ASP A 279 -1.54 51.83 3.97
N LYS A 280 -1.07 52.23 2.78
CA LYS A 280 0.36 52.50 2.51
C LYS A 280 0.71 53.99 2.42
N ASP A 281 -0.28 54.85 2.19
CA ASP A 281 -0.08 56.27 1.91
C ASP A 281 -0.32 57.14 3.15
N ASP A 282 0.57 57.05 4.14
CA ASP A 282 0.49 57.85 5.37
C ASP A 282 1.30 59.16 5.24
N GLN A 283 0.63 60.30 5.38
CA GLN A 283 1.27 61.62 5.47
C GLN A 283 1.44 62.03 6.94
N MET A 284 2.69 62.22 7.37
CA MET A 284 3.07 62.50 8.77
C MET A 284 3.09 64.02 9.04
N GLU A 285 2.01 64.56 9.60
CA GLU A 285 1.81 66.02 9.75
C GLU A 285 1.62 66.48 11.21
N ILE A 286 1.11 65.61 12.09
CA ILE A 286 0.61 66.01 13.42
C ILE A 286 1.68 65.77 14.49
N PRO A 287 2.22 66.80 15.16
CA PRO A 287 3.21 66.60 16.22
C PRO A 287 2.57 66.06 17.50
N ALA A 288 3.12 64.99 18.08
CA ALA A 288 2.64 64.39 19.32
C ALA A 288 3.78 63.95 20.27
N ASN A 289 3.53 64.07 21.58
CA ASN A 289 4.44 63.60 22.63
C ASN A 289 3.91 62.36 23.37
N LYS A 290 2.60 62.10 23.28
CA LYS A 290 1.91 60.98 23.93
C LYS A 290 1.05 60.25 22.93
N PHE A 291 1.10 58.93 22.94
CA PHE A 291 0.36 58.09 22.02
C PHE A 291 -0.31 56.94 22.78
N TRP A 292 -1.57 56.65 22.50
CA TRP A 292 -2.30 55.58 23.20
C TRP A 292 -2.67 54.41 22.31
N ILE A 293 -2.80 53.23 22.91
CA ILE A 293 -3.28 52.00 22.27
C ILE A 293 -4.46 51.48 23.10
N ASP A 294 -5.56 51.17 22.42
CA ASP A 294 -6.76 50.54 22.99
C ASP A 294 -7.06 49.22 22.25
N VAL A 295 -7.12 48.12 22.99
CA VAL A 295 -7.46 46.79 22.47
C VAL A 295 -8.94 46.51 22.69
N GLN A 296 -9.67 46.28 21.60
CA GLN A 296 -11.10 45.96 21.58
C GLN A 296 -11.32 44.52 21.15
N LEU A 297 -12.07 43.77 21.96
CA LEU A 297 -12.51 42.41 21.63
C LEU A 297 -13.95 42.43 21.12
N ARG A 298 -14.24 41.59 20.14
CA ARG A 298 -15.58 41.41 19.55
C ARG A 298 -15.86 39.92 19.37
N TYR A 299 -17.14 39.56 19.37
CA TYR A 299 -17.61 38.26 18.88
C TYR A 299 -18.64 38.51 17.78
N GLY A 300 -18.21 38.42 16.52
CA GLY A 300 -19.05 38.73 15.35
C GLY A 300 -20.11 37.67 15.04
N ASP A 301 -21.02 38.03 14.13
CA ASP A 301 -22.01 37.14 13.53
C ASP A 301 -21.91 37.18 12.00
N TYR A 302 -22.74 36.39 11.28
CA TYR A 302 -22.67 36.35 9.82
C TYR A 302 -23.03 37.69 9.15
N ASP A 303 -23.94 38.47 9.74
CA ASP A 303 -24.35 39.77 9.18
C ASP A 303 -23.29 40.86 9.41
N SER A 304 -22.51 40.75 10.48
CA SER A 304 -21.49 41.72 10.85
C SER A 304 -20.26 41.05 11.47
N HIS A 305 -19.24 40.84 10.64
CA HIS A 305 -17.91 40.35 11.02
C HIS A 305 -16.76 41.07 10.30
N ASP A 306 -17.06 42.11 9.52
CA ASP A 306 -16.03 43.03 8.99
C ASP A 306 -15.40 43.81 10.16
N ILE A 307 -14.16 43.44 10.49
CA ILE A 307 -13.43 43.97 11.63
C ILE A 307 -12.82 45.35 11.35
N SER A 308 -12.46 45.64 10.08
CA SER A 308 -11.92 46.92 9.64
C SER A 308 -12.95 48.03 9.82
N ARG A 309 -14.18 47.78 9.37
CA ARG A 309 -15.30 48.71 9.54
C ARG A 309 -15.63 48.92 11.01
N TYR A 310 -15.54 47.87 11.83
CA TYR A 310 -15.75 47.95 13.27
C TYR A 310 -14.69 48.80 13.97
N ALA A 311 -13.40 48.56 13.71
CA ALA A 311 -12.29 49.32 14.29
C ALA A 311 -12.42 50.81 13.98
N ARG A 312 -12.70 51.16 12.72
CA ARG A 312 -12.93 52.54 12.29
C ARG A 312 -14.12 53.18 12.99
N SER A 313 -15.26 52.49 13.03
CA SER A 313 -16.47 53.01 13.71
C SER A 313 -16.17 53.29 15.17
N LYS A 314 -15.58 52.33 15.89
CA LYS A 314 -15.27 52.49 17.32
C LYS A 314 -14.25 53.56 17.61
N PHE A 315 -13.24 53.73 16.75
CA PHE A 315 -12.27 54.81 16.89
C PHE A 315 -12.94 56.17 16.80
N LEU A 316 -13.77 56.39 15.77
CA LEU A 316 -14.49 57.64 15.58
C LEU A 316 -15.50 57.88 16.70
N ASP A 317 -16.25 56.85 17.09
CA ASP A 317 -17.22 56.93 18.18
C ASP A 317 -16.53 57.29 19.51
N TYR A 318 -15.46 56.58 19.90
CA TYR A 318 -14.84 56.80 21.21
C TYR A 318 -13.97 58.04 21.31
N THR A 319 -13.41 58.53 20.20
CA THR A 319 -12.60 59.76 20.22
C THR A 319 -13.46 61.03 20.14
N THR A 320 -14.71 60.91 19.70
CA THR A 320 -15.66 62.05 19.64
C THR A 320 -16.66 62.07 20.79
N ASP A 321 -16.92 60.93 21.43
CA ASP A 321 -17.83 60.80 22.58
C ASP A 321 -17.20 61.31 23.89
N GLY A 322 -17.99 62.04 24.68
CA GLY A 322 -17.57 62.58 25.98
C GLY A 322 -17.50 61.54 27.10
N ALA A 323 -17.99 60.31 26.89
CA ALA A 323 -17.95 59.25 27.90
C ALA A 323 -16.68 58.38 27.87
N SER A 324 -15.87 58.47 26.81
CA SER A 324 -14.56 57.83 26.71
C SER A 324 -13.46 58.85 26.98
N THR A 325 -12.40 58.44 27.67
CA THR A 325 -11.31 59.36 28.03
C THR A 325 -9.97 58.78 27.60
N TYR A 326 -9.28 59.51 26.72
CA TYR A 326 -7.95 59.19 26.24
C TYR A 326 -6.94 60.27 26.65
N PRO A 327 -5.67 59.90 26.91
CA PRO A 327 -4.66 60.82 27.42
C PRO A 327 -4.11 61.80 26.37
N SER A 328 -4.39 61.56 25.09
CA SER A 328 -3.99 62.43 23.98
C SER A 328 -4.95 62.22 22.79
N PRO A 329 -4.98 63.14 21.80
CA PRO A 329 -5.83 62.98 20.61
C PRO A 329 -5.26 61.98 19.58
N THR A 330 -4.05 61.46 19.78
CA THR A 330 -3.36 60.56 18.84
C THR A 330 -3.20 59.16 19.42
N GLY A 331 -3.71 58.15 18.72
CA GLY A 331 -3.56 56.75 19.12
C GLY A 331 -4.19 55.78 18.12
N ILE A 332 -4.27 54.51 18.50
CA ILE A 332 -4.83 53.42 17.68
C ILE A 332 -5.81 52.55 18.48
N ILE A 333 -6.83 52.06 17.78
CA ILE A 333 -7.67 50.95 18.25
C ILE A 333 -7.28 49.68 17.50
N ILE A 334 -6.94 48.64 18.24
CA ILE A 334 -6.71 47.28 17.75
C ILE A 334 -7.98 46.47 18.02
N ALA A 335 -8.69 46.06 16.97
CA ALA A 335 -9.92 45.27 17.10
C ALA A 335 -9.68 43.80 16.73
N ILE A 336 -10.17 42.87 17.57
CA ILE A 336 -10.05 41.42 17.37
C ILE A 336 -11.44 40.78 17.40
N ASP A 337 -11.81 40.09 16.33
CA ASP A 337 -13.00 39.23 16.28
C ASP A 337 -12.66 37.80 16.73
N LEU A 338 -13.19 37.40 17.88
CA LEU A 338 -12.98 36.10 18.49
C LEU A 338 -13.78 34.97 17.82
N ALA A 339 -14.86 35.28 17.10
CA ALA A 339 -15.67 34.28 16.40
C ALA A 339 -15.07 33.93 15.03
N TYR A 340 -14.48 34.92 14.37
CA TYR A 340 -13.88 34.78 13.03
C TYR A 340 -12.35 34.76 13.03
N ASN A 341 -11.71 34.90 14.19
CA ASN A 341 -10.25 34.91 14.33
C ASN A 341 -9.56 35.96 13.42
N MET A 342 -10.21 37.11 13.25
CA MET A 342 -9.74 38.22 12.41
C MET A 342 -9.33 39.41 13.29
N TYR A 343 -8.42 40.24 12.82
CA TYR A 343 -8.05 41.48 13.48
C TYR A 343 -7.82 42.59 12.46
N ASP A 344 -8.00 43.83 12.89
CA ASP A 344 -7.51 45.00 12.16
C ASP A 344 -7.28 46.17 13.13
N VAL A 345 -6.57 47.18 12.66
CA VAL A 345 -6.17 48.34 13.47
C VAL A 345 -6.52 49.61 12.71
N TYR A 346 -7.12 50.56 13.41
CA TYR A 346 -7.42 51.88 12.86
C TYR A 346 -7.01 52.97 13.84
N GLY A 347 -6.36 54.01 13.31
CA GLY A 347 -5.96 55.18 14.09
C GLY A 347 -4.76 55.87 13.47
N ASN A 348 -4.10 56.71 14.27
CA ASN A 348 -2.94 57.48 13.85
C ASN A 348 -1.66 56.61 13.83
N TRP A 349 -0.67 56.94 13.01
CA TRP A 349 0.60 56.19 12.93
C TRP A 349 1.80 57.11 13.03
N PHE A 350 2.81 56.75 13.81
CA PHE A 350 4.13 57.40 13.76
C PHE A 350 5.14 56.49 13.04
N PRO A 351 6.27 57.02 12.53
CA PRO A 351 7.24 56.26 11.75
C PRO A 351 7.70 54.98 12.46
N GLY A 352 7.62 53.84 11.78
CA GLY A 352 8.03 52.53 12.30
C GLY A 352 6.94 51.77 13.08
N LEU A 353 5.90 52.43 13.60
CA LEU A 353 4.85 51.75 14.38
C LEU A 353 4.02 50.77 13.53
N LYS A 354 3.58 51.19 12.34
CA LYS A 354 2.71 50.39 11.46
C LYS A 354 3.31 49.02 11.10
N PRO A 355 4.57 48.91 10.60
CA PRO A 355 5.17 47.60 10.33
C PRO A 355 5.40 46.77 11.60
N LEU A 356 5.71 47.41 12.75
CA LEU A 356 5.85 46.71 14.03
C LEU A 356 4.52 46.06 14.45
N VAL A 357 3.44 46.84 14.52
CA VAL A 357 2.10 46.35 14.91
C VAL A 357 1.61 45.28 13.95
N HIS A 358 1.87 45.42 12.65
CA HIS A 358 1.51 44.41 11.66
C HIS A 358 2.17 43.04 11.94
N ASN A 359 3.48 43.03 12.23
CA ASN A 359 4.20 41.81 12.56
C ASN A 359 3.81 41.27 13.94
N ALA A 360 3.69 42.16 14.93
CA ALA A 360 3.31 41.81 16.30
C ALA A 360 1.93 41.15 16.36
N MET A 361 0.92 41.74 15.72
CA MET A 361 -0.42 41.18 15.74
C MET A 361 -0.51 39.85 15.00
N ARG A 362 0.26 39.66 13.91
CA ARG A 362 0.34 38.37 13.23
C ARG A 362 0.87 37.27 14.15
N GLU A 363 1.89 37.58 14.95
CA GLU A 363 2.51 36.64 15.87
C GLU A 363 1.64 36.40 17.11
N ILE A 364 1.09 37.45 17.72
CA ILE A 364 0.15 37.37 18.85
C ILE A 364 -1.07 36.53 18.47
N MET A 365 -1.67 36.76 17.29
CA MET A 365 -2.80 35.96 16.85
C MET A 365 -2.41 34.48 16.71
N LYS A 366 -1.18 34.13 16.34
CA LYS A 366 -0.78 32.71 16.25
C LYS A 366 -0.43 32.10 17.60
N ALA A 367 0.38 32.79 18.41
CA ALA A 367 1.07 32.22 19.56
C ALA A 367 0.43 32.54 20.92
N ASN A 368 -0.50 33.51 21.01
CA ASN A 368 -1.02 33.93 22.31
C ASN A 368 -1.73 32.78 23.06
N PRO A 369 -1.32 32.46 24.30
CA PRO A 369 -1.87 31.34 25.06
C PRO A 369 -3.37 31.45 25.34
N ALA A 370 -3.90 32.67 25.55
CA ALA A 370 -5.32 32.86 25.84
C ALA A 370 -6.19 32.64 24.59
N LEU A 371 -5.72 33.09 23.42
CA LEU A 371 -6.36 32.80 22.13
C LEU A 371 -6.28 31.31 21.78
N TYR A 372 -5.16 30.65 22.08
CA TYR A 372 -5.04 29.21 21.93
C TYR A 372 -6.08 28.45 22.79
N VAL A 373 -6.24 28.84 24.06
CA VAL A 373 -7.26 28.25 24.95
C VAL A 373 -8.67 28.46 24.41
N LEU A 374 -8.97 29.63 23.83
CA LEU A 374 -10.26 29.88 23.17
C LEU A 374 -10.50 28.90 22.02
N ARG A 375 -9.54 28.78 21.10
CA ARG A 375 -9.60 27.86 19.94
C ARG A 375 -9.80 26.42 20.39
N GLU A 376 -9.03 25.96 21.36
CA GLU A 376 -9.15 24.61 21.91
C GLU A 376 -10.51 24.34 22.55
N ARG A 377 -11.08 25.33 23.24
CA ARG A 377 -12.43 25.18 23.81
C ARG A 377 -13.51 25.16 22.73
N ILE A 378 -13.36 25.96 21.67
CA ILE A 378 -14.26 25.92 20.50
C ILE A 378 -14.18 24.55 19.82
N ARG A 379 -12.96 24.04 19.54
CA ARG A 379 -12.71 22.70 18.95
C ARG A 379 -13.35 21.59 19.78
N LYS A 380 -13.14 21.60 21.10
CA LYS A 380 -13.76 20.63 22.04
C LYS A 380 -15.28 20.76 22.10
N GLY A 381 -15.80 21.99 22.07
CA GLY A 381 -17.24 22.24 22.03
C GLY A 381 -17.90 21.71 20.74
N LEU A 382 -17.17 21.81 19.63
CA LEU A 382 -17.56 21.29 18.32
C LEU A 382 -17.26 19.81 18.13
N GLN A 383 -16.49 19.18 19.03
CA GLN A 383 -15.97 17.81 18.85
C GLN A 383 -15.30 17.63 17.47
N LEU A 384 -14.59 18.68 17.06
CA LEU A 384 -13.98 18.79 15.75
C LEU A 384 -12.49 18.66 15.95
N TYR A 385 -11.95 17.61 15.34
CA TYR A 385 -10.54 17.31 15.38
C TYR A 385 -10.04 17.51 13.95
N GLN A 386 -9.03 18.34 13.82
CA GLN A 386 -8.10 18.15 12.73
C GLN A 386 -7.38 16.86 13.10
N ALA A 387 -7.28 15.91 12.17
CA ALA A 387 -5.99 15.22 12.11
C ALA A 387 -4.99 16.38 12.11
N GLN A 388 -4.13 16.52 13.12
CA GLN A 388 -3.23 17.67 13.25
C GLN A 388 -2.65 18.03 11.86
N PRO A 389 -2.05 19.22 11.63
CA PRO A 389 -0.92 19.21 10.70
C PRO A 389 0.10 18.25 11.33
N GLN A 390 -0.11 16.94 11.15
CA GLN A 390 0.97 16.00 11.02
C GLN A 390 1.88 16.70 10.04
N GLU A 391 3.14 16.88 10.44
CA GLU A 391 4.20 17.22 9.50
C GLU A 391 3.84 16.52 8.19
N ALA A 392 3.64 17.34 7.15
CA ALA A 392 2.94 16.91 5.94
C ALA A 392 3.41 15.52 5.58
N PHE A 393 2.51 14.54 5.41
CA PHE A 393 2.95 13.16 5.22
C PHE A 393 4.07 13.08 4.20
N LEU A 394 5.04 12.21 4.45
CA LEU A 394 6.07 11.99 3.44
C LEU A 394 5.36 11.50 2.17
N ASN A 395 5.48 12.27 1.09
CA ASN A 395 4.84 12.09 -0.20
C ASN A 395 5.82 12.49 -1.32
N SER A 396 5.43 12.34 -2.59
CA SER A 396 6.33 12.59 -3.71
C SER A 396 6.76 14.07 -3.85
N ASN A 397 5.98 15.02 -3.31
CA ASN A 397 6.29 16.44 -3.40
C ASN A 397 7.35 16.88 -2.38
N ASN A 398 7.36 16.28 -1.19
CA ASN A 398 8.29 16.60 -0.11
C ASN A 398 9.38 15.53 0.10
N TYR A 399 9.47 14.53 -0.80
CA TYR A 399 10.45 13.45 -0.76
C TYR A 399 11.91 13.93 -0.66
N ALA A 400 12.25 15.08 -1.25
CA ALA A 400 13.59 15.66 -1.18
C ALA A 400 14.00 16.11 0.25
N GLU A 401 13.05 16.34 1.15
CA GLU A 401 13.32 16.71 2.55
C GLU A 401 14.08 15.63 3.32
N LEU A 402 13.99 14.36 2.88
CA LEU A 402 14.72 13.23 3.48
C LEU A 402 16.24 13.40 3.50
N PHE A 403 16.76 14.25 2.61
CA PHE A 403 18.19 14.44 2.40
C PHE A 403 18.68 15.80 2.90
N ASN A 404 17.87 16.49 3.73
CA ASN A 404 18.28 17.71 4.40
C ASN A 404 19.40 17.45 5.43
N ASN A 405 19.77 18.47 6.20
CA ASN A 405 20.83 18.32 7.21
C ASN A 405 20.36 17.66 8.50
N ASP A 406 19.05 17.53 8.71
CA ASP A 406 18.51 16.89 9.90
C ASP A 406 18.64 15.37 9.79
N THR A 407 19.03 14.73 10.89
CA THR A 407 19.08 13.27 10.96
C THR A 407 17.65 12.73 11.03
N GLN A 408 17.27 11.91 10.05
CA GLN A 408 15.96 11.28 9.95
C GLN A 408 16.13 9.76 9.92
N LEU A 409 15.24 9.02 10.59
CA LEU A 409 15.23 7.55 10.54
C LEU A 409 13.88 7.03 10.09
N PHE A 410 13.88 6.15 9.08
CA PHE A 410 12.72 5.33 8.76
C PHE A 410 12.59 4.21 9.76
N VAL A 411 11.36 3.90 10.17
CA VAL A 411 11.02 2.73 10.99
C VAL A 411 9.96 1.93 10.25
N ASP A 412 10.31 0.69 9.88
CA ASP A 412 9.37 -0.28 9.33
C ASP A 412 9.20 -1.48 10.26
N ASP A 413 7.95 -1.75 10.63
CA ASP A 413 7.56 -2.85 11.51
C ASP A 413 6.95 -4.03 10.74
N THR A 414 7.05 -4.07 9.40
CA THR A 414 6.38 -5.07 8.56
C THR A 414 6.82 -6.49 8.89
N ASN A 415 8.11 -6.67 9.14
CA ASN A 415 8.72 -7.97 9.39
C ASN A 415 8.92 -8.29 10.88
N VAL A 416 8.33 -7.53 11.81
CA VAL A 416 8.52 -7.72 13.26
C VAL A 416 7.85 -9.00 13.75
N TYR A 417 6.57 -9.20 13.42
CA TYR A 417 5.83 -10.40 13.77
C TYR A 417 5.46 -11.16 12.50
N ARG A 418 6.23 -12.21 12.23
CA ARG A 418 6.07 -13.07 11.06
C ARG A 418 5.56 -14.44 11.49
N ILE A 419 4.65 -14.99 10.70
CA ILE A 419 4.04 -16.28 10.95
C ILE A 419 4.12 -17.15 9.71
N THR A 420 4.29 -18.45 9.93
CA THR A 420 3.94 -19.46 8.95
C THR A 420 2.50 -19.90 9.21
N VAL A 421 1.68 -19.86 8.17
CA VAL A 421 0.25 -20.19 8.25
C VAL A 421 0.06 -21.60 7.71
N HIS A 422 -0.55 -22.45 8.52
CA HIS A 422 -1.05 -23.75 8.11
C HIS A 422 -2.58 -23.69 8.13
N LYS A 423 -3.20 -23.62 6.96
CA LYS A 423 -4.66 -23.60 6.82
C LYS A 423 -5.14 -25.00 6.45
N THR A 424 -6.02 -25.57 7.27
CA THR A 424 -6.69 -26.84 6.92
C THR A 424 -7.89 -26.58 6.02
N PHE A 425 -8.38 -27.64 5.38
CA PHE A 425 -9.57 -27.59 4.54
C PHE A 425 -10.81 -27.06 5.28
N GLU A 426 -11.01 -27.48 6.54
CA GLU A 426 -12.09 -27.01 7.44
C GLU A 426 -12.07 -25.50 7.75
N GLY A 427 -11.02 -24.80 7.32
CA GLY A 427 -10.82 -23.38 7.57
C GLY A 427 -10.11 -23.07 8.88
N ASN A 428 -9.62 -24.07 9.61
CA ASN A 428 -8.80 -23.85 10.79
C ASN A 428 -7.44 -23.29 10.38
N LEU A 429 -7.06 -22.15 10.95
CA LEU A 429 -5.75 -21.53 10.74
C LEU A 429 -4.87 -21.77 11.97
N ALA A 430 -3.89 -22.66 11.84
CA ALA A 430 -2.79 -22.76 12.78
C ALA A 430 -1.67 -21.82 12.34
N THR A 431 -1.11 -21.06 13.29
CA THR A 431 -0.03 -20.10 13.01
C THR A 431 1.16 -20.40 13.90
N LYS A 432 2.36 -20.50 13.32
CA LYS A 432 3.62 -20.64 14.07
C LYS A 432 4.45 -19.38 13.87
N PRO A 433 4.89 -18.69 14.94
CA PRO A 433 5.74 -17.53 14.80
C PRO A 433 7.15 -17.93 14.36
N ILE A 434 7.77 -17.10 13.53
CA ILE A 434 9.18 -17.23 13.14
C ILE A 434 9.93 -15.95 13.56
N ASN A 435 11.26 -15.97 13.48
CA ASN A 435 12.07 -14.79 13.75
C ASN A 435 11.68 -13.63 12.81
N GLY A 436 11.60 -12.45 13.42
CA GLY A 436 11.30 -11.20 12.74
C GLY A 436 12.43 -10.19 12.91
N CYS A 437 12.25 -9.01 12.31
CA CYS A 437 13.16 -7.90 12.47
C CYS A 437 12.42 -6.56 12.41
N ILE A 438 12.95 -5.58 13.13
CA ILE A 438 12.63 -4.16 12.96
C ILE A 438 13.66 -3.58 11.99
N PHE A 439 13.19 -2.89 10.97
CA PHE A 439 14.04 -2.25 9.99
C PHE A 439 14.10 -0.75 10.28
N ILE A 440 15.28 -0.24 10.63
CA ILE A 440 15.49 1.18 10.94
C ILE A 440 16.61 1.73 10.06
N LEU A 441 16.30 2.63 9.14
CA LEU A 441 17.25 3.10 8.11
C LEU A 441 17.41 4.62 8.15
N ASN A 442 18.65 5.09 8.11
CA ASN A 442 18.97 6.48 7.78
C ASN A 442 19.05 6.64 6.24
N PRO A 443 18.13 7.37 5.59
CA PRO A 443 18.10 7.49 4.14
C PRO A 443 19.27 8.31 3.58
N LYS A 444 19.92 9.15 4.39
CA LYS A 444 21.06 9.97 3.96
C LYS A 444 22.37 9.19 3.96
N SER A 445 22.64 8.43 5.03
CA SER A 445 23.90 7.69 5.17
C SER A 445 23.83 6.25 4.67
N GLY A 446 22.62 5.68 4.53
CA GLY A 446 22.43 4.25 4.26
C GLY A 446 22.58 3.37 5.49
N GLN A 447 22.85 3.93 6.67
CA GLN A 447 23.04 3.15 7.89
C GLN A 447 21.73 2.45 8.29
N LEU A 448 21.78 1.12 8.31
CA LEU A 448 20.68 0.23 8.67
C LEU A 448 20.94 -0.37 10.05
N PHE A 449 20.03 -0.10 10.99
CA PHE A 449 19.91 -0.78 12.26
C PHE A 449 18.85 -1.88 12.13
N LEU A 450 19.29 -3.12 11.97
CA LEU A 450 18.41 -4.29 11.86
C LEU A 450 18.32 -4.97 13.22
N LYS A 451 17.22 -4.71 13.95
CA LYS A 451 16.98 -5.36 15.24
C LYS A 451 16.25 -6.67 15.03
N ILE A 452 16.89 -7.78 15.36
CA ILE A 452 16.30 -9.12 15.28
C ILE A 452 15.41 -9.37 16.49
N ILE A 453 14.19 -9.84 16.23
CA ILE A 453 13.20 -10.22 17.23
C ILE A 453 13.03 -11.74 17.19
N HIS A 454 13.60 -12.40 18.19
CA HIS A 454 13.55 -13.86 18.31
C HIS A 454 12.16 -14.35 18.75
N THR A 455 11.80 -15.57 18.35
CA THR A 455 10.50 -16.20 18.67
C THR A 455 10.17 -16.28 20.17
N SER A 456 11.19 -16.29 21.04
CA SER A 456 11.02 -16.30 22.50
C SER A 456 10.24 -15.10 23.04
N VAL A 457 10.26 -13.96 22.34
CA VAL A 457 9.50 -12.76 22.71
C VAL A 457 7.99 -12.99 22.67
N TRP A 458 7.54 -13.92 21.82
CA TRP A 458 6.12 -14.24 21.63
C TRP A 458 5.61 -15.34 22.58
N ALA A 459 6.51 -16.05 23.26
CA ALA A 459 6.15 -17.18 24.11
C ALA A 459 5.27 -16.74 25.29
N GLY A 460 4.13 -17.40 25.47
CA GLY A 460 3.18 -17.12 26.55
C GLY A 460 2.35 -15.84 26.39
N GLN A 461 2.52 -15.09 25.29
CA GLN A 461 1.84 -13.82 25.06
C GLN A 461 0.56 -13.97 24.23
N LYS A 462 -0.37 -13.02 24.38
CA LYS A 462 -1.62 -12.94 23.61
C LYS A 462 -1.69 -11.63 22.82
N ARG A 463 -2.51 -11.57 21.78
CA ARG A 463 -2.68 -10.39 20.89
C ARG A 463 -1.35 -9.93 20.26
N LEU A 464 -0.61 -10.89 19.72
CA LEU A 464 0.76 -10.71 19.20
C LEU A 464 0.87 -9.61 18.14
N GLY A 465 -0.15 -9.40 17.31
CA GLY A 465 -0.14 -8.30 16.33
C GLY A 465 -0.17 -6.90 16.95
N GLN A 466 -0.78 -6.71 18.12
CA GLN A 466 -0.67 -5.46 18.88
C GLN A 466 0.68 -5.40 19.59
N LEU A 467 1.06 -6.49 20.27
CA LEU A 467 2.33 -6.57 21.00
C LEU A 467 3.54 -6.26 20.11
N ALA A 468 3.53 -6.71 18.85
CA ALA A 468 4.60 -6.47 17.88
C ALA A 468 4.88 -4.98 17.68
N LYS A 469 3.84 -4.15 17.60
CA LYS A 469 3.96 -2.70 17.43
C LYS A 469 4.54 -2.03 18.66
N TRP A 470 4.06 -2.43 19.83
CA TRP A 470 4.57 -1.94 21.12
C TRP A 470 6.02 -2.35 21.33
N LYS A 471 6.37 -3.60 21.02
CA LYS A 471 7.74 -4.09 21.11
C LYS A 471 8.66 -3.39 20.12
N ALA A 472 8.19 -3.14 18.90
CA ALA A 472 8.96 -2.36 17.94
C ALA A 472 9.23 -0.93 18.43
N ALA A 473 8.21 -0.26 18.99
CA ALA A 473 8.36 1.08 19.54
C ALA A 473 9.31 1.12 20.75
N GLU A 474 9.23 0.13 21.62
CA GLU A 474 10.14 -0.04 22.77
C GLU A 474 11.60 -0.17 22.30
N GLU A 475 11.89 -1.03 21.33
CA GLU A 475 13.25 -1.24 20.81
C GLU A 475 13.78 -0.02 20.05
N VAL A 476 12.92 0.71 19.32
CA VAL A 476 13.28 1.98 18.67
C VAL A 476 13.64 3.04 19.72
N ALA A 477 12.84 3.18 20.78
CA ALA A 477 13.15 4.10 21.87
C ALA A 477 14.44 3.71 22.61
N ALA A 478 14.70 2.40 22.78
CA ALA A 478 15.95 1.90 23.35
C ALA A 478 17.15 2.21 22.47
N LEU A 479 17.03 2.08 21.15
CA LEU A 479 18.07 2.50 20.20
C LEU A 479 18.36 4.00 20.34
N ILE A 480 17.34 4.85 20.35
CA ILE A 480 17.52 6.30 20.46
C ILE A 480 18.15 6.70 21.81
N LYS A 481 17.80 6.00 22.89
CA LYS A 481 18.44 6.14 24.21
C LYS A 481 19.93 5.77 24.18
N SER A 482 20.34 4.84 23.30
CA SER A 482 21.73 4.42 23.16
C SER A 482 22.58 5.36 22.29
N LEU A 483 21.94 6.18 21.44
CA LEU A 483 22.64 7.13 20.57
C LEU A 483 23.06 8.41 21.34
N PRO A 484 24.27 8.95 21.09
CA PRO A 484 24.66 10.28 21.55
C PRO A 484 23.68 11.37 21.11
N ARG A 485 23.59 12.47 21.86
CA ARG A 485 22.64 13.55 21.56
C ARG A 485 22.87 14.18 20.17
N GLU A 486 24.09 14.18 19.65
CA GLU A 486 24.38 14.68 18.30
C GLU A 486 23.85 13.76 17.20
N GLU A 487 23.76 12.46 17.45
CA GLU A 487 23.32 11.44 16.49
C GLU A 487 21.82 11.11 16.61
N GLN A 488 21.15 11.63 17.64
CA GLN A 488 19.72 11.44 17.81
C GLN A 488 18.93 12.06 16.63
N PRO A 489 17.95 11.33 16.08
CA PRO A 489 17.17 11.84 14.97
C PRO A 489 16.31 13.03 15.41
N LYS A 490 16.17 14.02 14.53
CA LYS A 490 15.17 15.08 14.69
C LYS A 490 13.77 14.58 14.36
N GLN A 491 13.68 13.60 13.47
CA GLN A 491 12.42 13.07 12.95
C GLN A 491 12.48 11.55 12.78
N LEU A 492 11.42 10.88 13.22
CA LEU A 492 11.16 9.46 12.95
C LEU A 492 10.06 9.34 11.91
N ILE A 493 10.34 8.65 10.81
CA ILE A 493 9.38 8.43 9.74
C ILE A 493 8.85 6.99 9.82
N VAL A 494 7.57 6.83 10.13
CA VAL A 494 6.94 5.50 10.20
C VAL A 494 6.35 5.11 8.86
N SER A 495 6.69 3.91 8.38
CA SER A 495 6.13 3.37 7.13
C SER A 495 4.64 3.01 7.29
N ARG A 496 4.22 2.59 8.49
CA ARG A 496 2.85 2.16 8.79
C ARG A 496 2.25 2.96 9.93
N ARG A 497 1.04 3.49 9.70
CA ARG A 497 0.28 4.29 10.68
C ARG A 497 0.07 3.60 12.02
N GLY A 498 0.02 2.26 12.04
CA GLY A 498 -0.18 1.48 13.26
C GLY A 498 0.95 1.61 14.31
N MET A 499 2.10 2.15 13.93
CA MET A 499 3.25 2.41 14.81
C MET A 499 3.25 3.79 15.47
N MET A 500 2.39 4.72 15.02
CA MET A 500 2.32 6.09 15.54
C MET A 500 2.04 6.10 17.04
N ASP A 501 0.88 5.60 17.48
CA ASP A 501 0.48 5.67 18.88
C ASP A 501 1.49 5.00 19.83
N PRO A 502 2.02 3.78 19.54
CA PRO A 502 3.04 3.17 20.39
C PRO A 502 4.33 3.99 20.46
N LEU A 503 4.79 4.57 19.34
CA LEU A 503 6.00 5.41 19.35
C LEU A 503 5.76 6.72 20.10
N GLU A 504 4.62 7.38 19.94
CA GLU A 504 4.28 8.60 20.70
C GLU A 504 4.34 8.36 22.21
N VAL A 505 3.87 7.20 22.68
CA VAL A 505 3.92 6.82 24.10
C VAL A 505 5.34 6.52 24.56
N HIS A 506 6.13 5.78 23.79
CA HIS A 506 7.50 5.42 24.15
C HIS A 506 8.51 6.57 23.99
N MET A 507 8.18 7.59 23.20
CA MET A 507 9.02 8.75 22.91
C MET A 507 8.69 9.98 23.77
N LEU A 508 7.85 9.85 24.82
CA LEU A 508 7.54 10.95 25.75
C LEU A 508 8.79 11.55 26.42
N ASP A 509 9.85 10.76 26.59
CA ASP A 509 11.15 11.20 27.12
C ASP A 509 11.92 12.12 26.13
N PHE A 510 11.48 12.19 24.87
CA PHE A 510 12.15 12.87 23.75
C PHE A 510 11.24 13.88 23.04
N PRO A 511 10.85 15.00 23.69
CA PRO A 511 9.87 15.95 23.15
C PRO A 511 10.35 16.70 21.89
N ASN A 512 11.65 16.64 21.59
CA ASN A 512 12.25 17.31 20.43
C ASN A 512 12.30 16.43 19.17
N ILE A 513 11.86 15.18 19.24
CA ILE A 513 11.84 14.25 18.12
C ILE A 513 10.42 14.18 17.58
N SER A 514 10.22 14.63 16.34
CA SER A 514 8.91 14.55 15.69
C SER A 514 8.69 13.15 15.09
N ILE A 515 7.43 12.70 15.10
CA ILE A 515 7.02 11.42 14.52
C ILE A 515 6.11 11.72 13.33
N ARG A 516 6.57 11.38 12.13
CA ARG A 516 5.90 11.64 10.85
C ARG A 516 5.50 10.32 10.18
N PRO A 517 4.25 10.14 9.74
CA PRO A 517 3.90 9.00 8.93
C PRO A 517 4.16 9.26 7.43
N SER A 518 4.39 8.18 6.69
CA SER A 518 4.54 8.21 5.23
C SER A 518 3.23 7.89 4.51
N GLU A 519 2.90 8.63 3.45
CA GLU A 519 1.91 8.23 2.43
C GLU A 519 2.50 7.27 1.42
N LEU A 520 3.81 7.38 1.17
CA LEU A 520 4.52 6.48 0.28
C LEU A 520 4.50 5.08 0.86
N HIS A 521 3.96 4.12 0.11
CA HIS A 521 4.03 2.71 0.46
C HIS A 521 5.41 2.16 0.09
N LEU A 522 6.43 2.50 0.88
CA LEU A 522 7.81 2.09 0.62
C LEU A 522 8.00 0.56 0.80
N PRO A 523 8.76 -0.11 -0.08
CA PRO A 523 8.91 -1.57 -0.11
C PRO A 523 9.88 -2.16 0.95
N PHE A 524 10.06 -1.55 2.12
CA PHE A 524 11.00 -2.06 3.14
C PHE A 524 10.64 -3.47 3.65
N GLY A 525 9.38 -3.89 3.53
CA GLY A 525 8.98 -5.28 3.78
C GLY A 525 9.73 -6.31 2.92
N ALA A 526 10.19 -5.93 1.73
CA ALA A 526 10.93 -6.80 0.81
C ALA A 526 12.37 -7.11 1.26
N VAL A 527 12.87 -6.48 2.32
CA VAL A 527 14.21 -6.72 2.87
C VAL A 527 14.44 -8.19 3.24
N MET A 528 13.39 -8.91 3.68
CA MET A 528 13.49 -10.35 3.98
C MET A 528 13.64 -11.25 2.74
N LYS A 529 13.52 -10.68 1.53
CA LYS A 529 13.77 -11.35 0.24
C LYS A 529 15.26 -11.27 -0.16
N ILE A 530 16.07 -10.49 0.56
CA ILE A 530 17.52 -10.43 0.38
C ILE A 530 18.14 -11.57 1.18
N ASP A 531 18.81 -12.51 0.51
CA ASP A 531 19.32 -13.76 1.10
C ASP A 531 20.21 -13.52 2.34
N LYS A 532 21.17 -12.60 2.25
CA LYS A 532 22.11 -12.29 3.36
C LYS A 532 21.38 -11.87 4.64
N LEU A 533 20.41 -10.98 4.53
CA LEU A 533 19.64 -10.48 5.67
C LEU A 533 18.63 -11.52 6.18
N SER A 534 18.00 -12.27 5.26
CA SER A 534 17.08 -13.35 5.60
C SER A 534 17.77 -14.42 6.44
N ASP A 535 18.95 -14.85 6.03
CA ASP A 535 19.73 -15.88 6.70
C ASP A 535 20.16 -15.45 8.11
N ILE A 536 20.60 -14.20 8.27
CA ILE A 536 21.00 -13.67 9.58
C ILE A 536 19.82 -13.64 10.55
N VAL A 537 18.64 -13.21 10.09
CA VAL A 537 17.43 -13.18 10.93
C VAL A 537 16.95 -14.60 11.27
N LEU A 538 16.98 -15.54 10.31
CA LEU A 538 16.51 -16.91 10.53
C LEU A 538 17.46 -17.75 11.39
N LYS A 539 18.78 -17.53 11.31
CA LYS A 539 19.79 -18.25 12.09
C LYS A 539 20.01 -17.70 13.51
N ALA A 540 19.46 -16.53 13.81
CA ALA A 540 19.62 -15.91 15.13
C ALA A 540 18.90 -16.70 16.24
N ASN A 541 19.61 -16.99 17.32
CA ASN A 541 19.10 -17.70 18.50
C ASN A 541 18.64 -16.76 19.63
N GLU A 542 18.97 -15.47 19.53
CA GLU A 542 18.64 -14.46 20.53
C GLU A 542 18.32 -13.09 19.89
N PRO A 543 17.63 -12.17 20.60
CA PRO A 543 17.41 -10.82 20.11
C PRO A 543 18.71 -10.01 20.07
N GLN A 544 19.13 -9.59 18.89
CA GLN A 544 20.38 -8.83 18.68
C GLN A 544 20.19 -7.67 17.71
N MET A 545 21.01 -6.63 17.84
CA MET A 545 21.07 -5.51 16.89
C MET A 545 22.22 -5.74 15.92
N VAL A 546 21.96 -5.69 14.61
CA VAL A 546 22.99 -5.83 13.57
C VAL A 546 23.03 -4.55 12.75
N LEU A 547 24.24 -4.01 12.55
CA LEU A 547 24.47 -2.80 11.77
C LEU A 547 24.91 -3.17 10.35
N PHE A 548 24.32 -2.51 9.36
CA PHE A 548 24.74 -2.60 7.96
C PHE A 548 24.86 -1.20 7.36
N ASN A 549 25.69 -1.07 6.33
CA ASN A 549 25.52 0.01 5.37
C ASN A 549 24.70 -0.51 4.19
N PHE A 550 23.48 -0.01 4.04
CA PHE A 550 22.56 -0.47 3.01
C PHE A 550 22.89 0.05 1.61
N TYR A 551 23.79 1.04 1.50
CA TYR A 551 24.30 1.55 0.23
C TYR A 551 25.68 0.99 -0.14
N ASP A 552 26.24 0.09 0.65
CA ASP A 552 27.60 -0.42 0.49
C ASP A 552 28.60 0.75 0.33
N ASP A 553 29.10 1.00 -0.87
CA ASP A 553 30.02 2.10 -1.16
C ASP A 553 29.53 3.09 -2.23
N TRP A 554 28.25 3.04 -2.60
CA TRP A 554 27.66 3.89 -3.65
C TRP A 554 27.83 5.39 -3.38
N LEU A 555 27.87 5.82 -2.11
CA LEU A 555 28.03 7.23 -1.75
C LEU A 555 29.38 7.84 -2.17
N LYS A 556 30.35 7.03 -2.62
CA LYS A 556 31.58 7.52 -3.25
C LYS A 556 31.34 8.13 -4.63
N HIS A 557 30.33 7.64 -5.36
CA HIS A 557 30.09 7.96 -6.78
C HIS A 557 28.73 8.63 -7.02
N VAL A 558 27.73 8.36 -6.18
CA VAL A 558 26.37 8.90 -6.33
C VAL A 558 25.88 9.65 -5.09
N SER A 559 24.92 10.55 -5.28
CA SER A 559 24.29 11.30 -4.18
C SER A 559 23.42 10.39 -3.29
N PRO A 560 23.18 10.76 -2.02
CA PRO A 560 22.24 10.05 -1.15
C PRO A 560 20.83 9.90 -1.75
N TYR A 561 20.36 10.92 -2.49
CA TYR A 561 19.07 10.89 -3.18
C TYR A 561 19.02 9.75 -4.21
N THR A 562 20.07 9.63 -5.02
CA THR A 562 20.19 8.60 -6.05
C THR A 562 20.34 7.21 -5.42
N ALA A 563 21.20 7.08 -4.40
CA ALA A 563 21.41 5.82 -3.69
C ALA A 563 20.13 5.30 -3.03
N PHE A 564 19.37 6.17 -2.36
CA PHE A 564 18.07 5.78 -1.79
C PHE A 564 17.06 5.40 -2.86
N SER A 565 17.01 6.14 -3.98
CA SER A 565 16.10 5.83 -5.09
C SER A 565 16.42 4.47 -5.73
N ARG A 566 17.71 4.14 -5.88
CA ARG A 566 18.19 2.81 -6.31
C ARG A 566 17.71 1.71 -5.36
N VAL A 567 17.84 1.92 -4.05
CA VAL A 567 17.32 0.98 -3.04
C VAL A 567 15.82 0.76 -3.19
N ILE A 568 15.03 1.83 -3.29
CA ILE A 568 13.57 1.72 -3.43
C ILE A 568 13.21 0.96 -4.69
N LEU A 569 13.90 1.23 -5.81
CA LEU A 569 13.70 0.53 -7.08
C LEU A 569 13.97 -0.98 -6.95
N ILE A 570 15.11 -1.36 -6.36
CA ILE A 570 15.48 -2.76 -6.17
C ILE A 570 14.47 -3.47 -5.26
N LEU A 571 14.16 -2.88 -4.11
CA LEU A 571 13.21 -3.47 -3.16
C LEU A 571 11.80 -3.58 -3.75
N ARG A 572 11.37 -2.63 -4.59
CA ARG A 572 10.08 -2.68 -5.28
C ARG A 572 10.05 -3.82 -6.29
N ALA A 573 11.09 -3.95 -7.12
CA ALA A 573 11.23 -5.03 -8.08
C ALA A 573 11.23 -6.40 -7.38
N LEU A 574 12.02 -6.55 -6.31
CA LEU A 574 12.01 -7.75 -5.46
C LEU A 574 10.63 -8.04 -4.87
N ASN A 575 9.86 -7.00 -4.52
CA ASN A 575 8.52 -7.17 -3.98
C ASN A 575 7.54 -7.76 -5.03
N ILE A 576 7.65 -7.31 -6.28
CA ILE A 576 6.81 -7.75 -7.41
C ILE A 576 7.22 -9.14 -7.89
N ASP A 577 8.44 -9.28 -8.38
CA ASP A 577 9.00 -10.54 -8.87
C ASP A 577 10.43 -10.70 -8.35
N THR A 578 10.54 -11.52 -7.30
CA THR A 578 11.82 -11.79 -6.65
C THR A 578 12.78 -12.56 -7.56
N GLU A 579 12.26 -13.44 -8.43
CA GLU A 579 13.10 -14.29 -9.28
C GLU A 579 13.71 -13.46 -10.40
N LEU A 580 12.88 -12.69 -11.11
CA LEU A 580 13.35 -11.86 -12.23
C LEU A 580 14.23 -10.71 -11.74
N ALA A 581 13.89 -10.07 -10.62
CA ALA A 581 14.72 -9.00 -10.06
C ALA A 581 16.13 -9.52 -9.67
N ASN A 582 16.23 -10.70 -9.05
CA ASN A 582 17.54 -11.30 -8.73
C ASN A 582 18.35 -11.65 -9.99
N HIS A 583 17.68 -12.07 -11.08
CA HIS A 583 18.32 -12.32 -12.36
C HIS A 583 18.86 -11.02 -12.99
N ILE A 584 18.08 -9.94 -12.93
CA ILE A 584 18.50 -8.62 -13.42
C ILE A 584 19.71 -8.09 -12.62
N LEU A 585 19.74 -8.30 -11.31
CA LEU A 585 20.85 -7.87 -10.44
C LEU A 585 22.15 -8.66 -10.68
N ARG A 586 22.06 -9.91 -11.14
CA ARG A 586 23.20 -10.81 -11.36
C ARG A 586 23.13 -11.46 -12.74
N PRO A 587 23.35 -10.69 -13.82
CA PRO A 587 23.19 -11.20 -15.18
C PRO A 587 24.28 -12.22 -15.56
N ASN A 588 25.51 -12.04 -15.03
CA ASN A 588 26.67 -12.88 -15.35
C ASN A 588 27.34 -13.40 -14.07
N SER A 589 27.97 -14.59 -14.15
CA SER A 589 28.69 -15.21 -13.04
C SER A 589 29.96 -14.47 -12.62
N SER A 590 30.50 -13.59 -13.48
CA SER A 590 31.67 -12.77 -13.17
C SER A 590 31.40 -11.68 -12.13
N ILE A 591 30.12 -11.29 -11.95
CA ILE A 591 29.70 -10.27 -11.00
C ILE A 591 29.51 -10.95 -9.65
N THR A 592 30.41 -10.64 -8.71
CA THR A 592 30.35 -11.16 -7.34
C THR A 592 29.82 -10.08 -6.38
N THR A 593 29.27 -10.54 -5.25
CA THR A 593 28.94 -9.68 -4.11
C THR A 593 30.03 -9.87 -3.08
N GLU A 594 30.68 -8.80 -2.66
CA GLU A 594 31.72 -8.87 -1.64
C GLU A 594 31.15 -9.29 -0.27
N ASP A 595 31.96 -9.95 0.56
CA ASP A 595 31.51 -10.52 1.84
C ASP A 595 30.93 -9.47 2.80
N HIS A 596 31.41 -8.23 2.73
CA HIS A 596 30.92 -7.12 3.55
C HIS A 596 29.80 -6.31 2.88
N HIS A 597 29.52 -6.54 1.59
CA HIS A 597 28.47 -5.85 0.83
C HIS A 597 27.15 -6.62 0.82
N ILE A 598 26.06 -5.91 0.54
CA ILE A 598 24.72 -6.49 0.35
C ILE A 598 24.44 -6.68 -1.14
N TRP A 599 24.85 -5.72 -1.96
CA TRP A 599 24.55 -5.65 -3.39
C TRP A 599 25.74 -6.15 -4.23
N PRO A 600 25.49 -6.63 -5.46
CA PRO A 600 26.57 -6.99 -6.39
C PRO A 600 27.46 -5.78 -6.72
N SER A 601 28.77 -6.02 -6.84
CA SER A 601 29.74 -4.99 -7.22
C SER A 601 29.64 -4.74 -8.73
N LEU A 602 28.88 -3.71 -9.12
CA LEU A 602 28.65 -3.28 -10.50
C LEU A 602 29.31 -1.92 -10.76
N THR A 603 29.70 -1.67 -12.00
CA THR A 603 30.14 -0.34 -12.44
C THR A 603 28.96 0.62 -12.58
N ASP A 604 29.21 1.93 -12.61
CA ASP A 604 28.15 2.93 -12.75
C ASP A 604 27.34 2.76 -14.05
N GLU A 605 27.98 2.39 -15.16
CA GLU A 605 27.32 2.10 -16.44
C GLU A 605 26.40 0.87 -16.33
N GLN A 606 26.87 -0.19 -15.69
CA GLN A 606 26.06 -1.39 -15.44
C GLN A 606 24.87 -1.10 -14.52
N TRP A 607 25.05 -0.24 -13.52
CA TRP A 607 23.95 0.19 -12.66
C TRP A 607 22.86 0.92 -13.44
N VAL A 608 23.20 1.76 -14.42
CA VAL A 608 22.21 2.43 -15.28
C VAL A 608 21.36 1.41 -16.06
N ASP A 609 22.00 0.39 -16.63
CA ASP A 609 21.29 -0.68 -17.36
C ASP A 609 20.40 -1.53 -16.45
N VAL A 610 20.91 -1.87 -15.27
CA VAL A 610 20.16 -2.64 -14.25
C VAL A 610 18.96 -1.83 -13.75
N GLU A 611 19.15 -0.55 -13.44
CA GLU A 611 18.06 0.34 -13.00
C GLU A 611 16.98 0.48 -14.08
N ALA A 612 17.37 0.58 -15.36
CA ALA A 612 16.41 0.61 -16.46
C ALA A 612 15.56 -0.67 -16.50
N LYS A 613 16.18 -1.85 -16.44
CA LYS A 613 15.48 -3.14 -16.44
C LYS A 613 14.56 -3.32 -15.23
N LEU A 614 15.00 -2.90 -14.03
CA LEU A 614 14.17 -2.97 -12.82
C LEU A 614 12.96 -2.04 -12.91
N ARG A 615 13.14 -0.83 -13.46
CA ARG A 615 12.04 0.09 -13.72
C ARG A 615 11.04 -0.50 -14.71
N ASP A 616 11.51 -1.07 -15.81
CA ASP A 616 10.66 -1.64 -16.85
C ASP A 616 9.85 -2.83 -16.30
N LEU A 617 10.44 -3.69 -15.46
CA LEU A 617 9.74 -4.75 -14.73
C LEU A 617 8.58 -4.20 -13.87
N ILE A 618 8.82 -3.11 -13.14
CA ILE A 618 7.80 -2.48 -12.28
C ILE A 618 6.66 -1.89 -13.13
N LEU A 619 7.01 -1.23 -14.24
CA LEU A 619 6.04 -0.62 -15.15
C LEU A 619 5.23 -1.66 -15.92
N GLU A 620 5.84 -2.77 -16.33
CA GLU A 620 5.15 -3.89 -16.95
C GLU A 620 4.15 -4.56 -16.01
N ASP A 621 4.52 -4.77 -14.73
CA ASP A 621 3.60 -5.31 -13.73
C ASP A 621 2.42 -4.37 -13.49
N TYR A 622 2.66 -3.06 -13.41
CA TYR A 622 1.59 -2.08 -13.31
C TYR A 622 0.71 -2.05 -14.57
N SER A 623 1.33 -2.06 -15.75
CA SER A 623 0.64 -2.12 -17.04
C SER A 623 -0.24 -3.36 -17.14
N LYS A 624 0.25 -4.53 -16.74
CA LYS A 624 -0.52 -5.78 -16.70
C LYS A 624 -1.65 -5.75 -15.66
N LYS A 625 -1.43 -5.14 -14.49
CA LYS A 625 -2.45 -5.07 -13.42
C LYS A 625 -3.57 -4.08 -13.68
N TYR A 626 -3.26 -2.96 -14.34
CA TYR A 626 -4.19 -1.84 -14.54
C TYR A 626 -4.53 -1.59 -16.01
N ASN A 627 -3.99 -2.40 -16.93
CA ASN A 627 -4.17 -2.31 -18.37
C ASN A 627 -3.88 -0.92 -18.95
N VAL A 628 -2.80 -0.28 -18.47
CA VAL A 628 -2.38 1.07 -18.91
C VAL A 628 -1.17 0.95 -19.82
N ASN A 629 -1.20 1.61 -20.99
CA ASN A 629 -0.01 1.71 -21.84
C ASN A 629 1.09 2.51 -21.13
N ILE A 630 2.27 1.91 -20.98
CA ILE A 630 3.43 2.52 -20.30
C ILE A 630 3.81 3.87 -20.93
N GLN A 631 3.67 4.01 -22.26
CA GLN A 631 3.99 5.24 -22.97
C GLN A 631 3.08 6.43 -22.63
N SER A 632 1.90 6.16 -22.05
CA SER A 632 0.96 7.20 -21.64
C SER A 632 1.30 7.81 -20.26
N LEU A 633 2.25 7.21 -19.53
CA LEU A 633 2.64 7.65 -18.19
C LEU A 633 3.65 8.81 -18.27
N THR A 634 3.37 9.86 -17.50
CA THR A 634 4.31 10.97 -17.28
C THR A 634 5.45 10.56 -16.35
N GLN A 635 6.58 11.27 -16.41
CA GLN A 635 7.72 11.01 -15.52
C GLN A 635 7.36 11.16 -14.03
N SER A 636 6.45 12.08 -13.70
CA SER A 636 5.91 12.20 -12.34
C SER A 636 5.09 10.98 -11.92
N GLU A 637 4.26 10.42 -12.82
CA GLU A 637 3.48 9.20 -12.54
C GLU A 637 4.42 7.99 -12.40
N ILE A 638 5.43 7.84 -13.26
CA ILE A 638 6.45 6.78 -13.13
C ILE A 638 7.14 6.85 -11.76
N ARG A 639 7.55 8.05 -11.33
CA ARG A 639 8.17 8.26 -10.02
C ARG A 639 7.22 7.90 -8.88
N ASP A 640 5.98 8.39 -8.93
CA ASP A 640 4.97 8.15 -7.90
C ASP A 640 4.66 6.64 -7.78
N LEU A 641 4.65 5.91 -8.91
CA LEU A 641 4.46 4.47 -8.97
C LEU A 641 5.59 3.72 -8.27
N ILE A 642 6.84 4.09 -8.56
CA ILE A 642 8.03 3.50 -7.92
C ILE A 642 8.01 3.79 -6.41
N LEU A 643 7.64 5.00 -6.00
CA LEU A 643 7.51 5.37 -4.59
C LEU A 643 6.29 4.71 -3.91
N GLY A 644 5.38 4.11 -4.67
CA GLY A 644 4.20 3.40 -4.17
C GLY A 644 3.07 4.33 -3.75
N GLN A 645 2.90 5.46 -4.43
CA GLN A 645 1.76 6.36 -4.27
C GLN A 645 0.63 5.93 -5.21
N ASP A 646 -0.62 6.04 -4.75
CA ASP A 646 -1.79 5.68 -5.55
C ASP A 646 -1.97 6.63 -6.73
N ILE A 647 -1.73 6.12 -7.94
CA ILE A 647 -1.98 6.87 -9.17
C ILE A 647 -3.41 6.56 -9.62
N ARG A 648 -4.18 7.62 -9.90
CA ARG A 648 -5.47 7.46 -10.59
C ARG A 648 -5.18 7.07 -12.03
N ALA A 649 -5.74 5.96 -12.50
CA ALA A 649 -5.61 5.53 -13.89
C ALA A 649 -5.88 6.74 -14.83
N PRO A 650 -5.00 7.00 -15.81
CA PRO A 650 -5.16 8.12 -16.72
C PRO A 650 -6.52 8.03 -17.43
N SER A 651 -7.19 9.17 -17.59
CA SER A 651 -8.52 9.19 -18.21
C SER A 651 -8.48 8.72 -19.66
N VAL A 652 -9.52 8.01 -20.11
CA VAL A 652 -9.65 7.51 -21.49
C VAL A 652 -9.44 8.62 -22.54
N LYS A 653 -9.93 9.84 -22.26
CA LYS A 653 -9.68 11.01 -23.10
C LYS A 653 -8.19 11.35 -23.26
N ARG A 654 -7.38 11.17 -22.21
CA ARG A 654 -5.94 11.46 -22.22
C ARG A 654 -5.17 10.36 -22.96
N GLN A 655 -5.65 9.12 -22.88
CA GLN A 655 -5.14 8.00 -23.68
C GLN A 655 -5.45 8.22 -25.17
N GLU A 656 -6.68 8.59 -25.53
CA GLU A 656 -7.06 8.94 -26.90
C GLU A 656 -6.25 10.13 -27.45
N ILE A 657 -6.01 11.18 -26.65
CA ILE A 657 -5.18 12.32 -27.05
C ILE A 657 -3.71 11.90 -27.27
N SER A 658 -3.15 11.07 -26.38
CA SER A 658 -1.79 10.53 -26.54
C SER A 658 -1.66 9.61 -27.75
N GLU A 659 -2.67 8.80 -28.06
CA GLU A 659 -2.72 7.96 -29.26
C GLU A 659 -2.85 8.80 -30.54
N ILE A 660 -3.59 9.92 -30.49
CA ILE A 660 -3.70 10.87 -31.60
C ILE A 660 -2.38 11.65 -31.79
N GLU A 661 -1.71 12.06 -30.72
CA GLU A 661 -0.41 12.75 -30.77
C GLU A 661 0.72 11.81 -31.23
N ASN A 662 0.78 10.58 -30.72
CA ASN A 662 1.73 9.55 -31.17
C ASN A 662 1.40 9.05 -32.59
N GLY A 663 0.11 9.01 -32.97
CA GLY A 663 -0.34 8.72 -34.33
C GLY A 663 0.08 9.77 -35.36
N ASN A 664 0.33 11.01 -34.92
CA ASN A 664 0.89 12.06 -35.79
C ASN A 664 2.43 11.97 -35.90
N ALA A 665 3.14 11.44 -34.90
CA ALA A 665 4.57 11.18 -34.97
C ALA A 665 4.92 9.91 -35.77
N ASN A 666 4.08 8.87 -35.72
CA ASN A 666 4.28 7.63 -36.48
C ASN A 666 4.01 7.76 -37.99
N LYS A 667 3.34 8.83 -38.44
CA LYS A 667 3.12 9.09 -39.88
C LYS A 667 4.39 9.44 -40.66
N GLU A 668 5.51 9.74 -39.99
CA GLU A 668 6.80 9.95 -40.66
C GLU A 668 7.67 8.68 -40.74
N LEU A 669 7.28 7.59 -40.07
CA LEU A 669 8.04 6.33 -40.03
C LEU A 669 7.40 5.16 -40.84
N GLU A 670 6.19 5.35 -41.36
CA GLU A 670 5.47 4.31 -42.14
C GLU A 670 5.95 4.12 -43.60
N ASN A 671 6.96 4.88 -44.05
CA ASN A 671 7.58 4.69 -45.38
C ASN A 671 8.96 3.98 -45.32
N LYS A 672 9.05 2.84 -44.63
CA LYS A 672 10.10 1.85 -44.89
C LYS A 672 9.48 0.61 -45.54
N GLU A 673 9.68 0.52 -46.85
CA GLU A 673 9.40 -0.65 -47.66
C GLU A 673 9.94 -1.94 -47.03
N LEU A 674 9.08 -2.95 -46.97
CA LEU A 674 9.38 -4.33 -46.61
C LEU A 674 10.51 -4.88 -47.50
N THR A 675 11.75 -4.86 -47.03
CA THR A 675 12.88 -5.52 -47.68
C THR A 675 13.08 -6.89 -47.05
N ALA A 676 12.79 -7.95 -47.82
CA ALA A 676 13.00 -9.34 -47.40
C ALA A 676 14.51 -9.59 -47.20
N LEU A 677 14.90 -10.01 -46.00
CA LEU A 677 16.29 -10.32 -45.65
C LEU A 677 16.59 -11.78 -46.01
N LYS A 678 17.56 -12.00 -46.91
CA LYS A 678 18.14 -13.32 -47.20
C LYS A 678 19.26 -13.59 -46.21
N THR A 679 19.13 -14.65 -45.42
CA THR A 679 20.19 -15.10 -44.51
C THR A 679 20.74 -16.44 -45.00
N THR A 680 22.05 -16.51 -45.25
CA THR A 680 22.78 -17.75 -45.57
C THR A 680 23.31 -18.36 -44.29
N THR A 681 23.01 -19.62 -44.02
CA THR A 681 23.62 -20.37 -42.91
C THR A 681 24.16 -21.71 -43.40
N THR A 682 25.32 -22.11 -42.89
CA THR A 682 25.98 -23.37 -43.23
C THR A 682 25.72 -24.43 -42.15
N ASN A 683 25.33 -25.64 -42.56
CA ASN A 683 25.25 -26.79 -41.66
C ASN A 683 26.67 -27.30 -41.31
N VAL A 684 26.79 -28.14 -40.27
CA VAL A 684 27.99 -28.84 -39.79
C VAL A 684 28.70 -29.66 -40.88
N HIS A 685 28.04 -29.93 -42.02
CA HIS A 685 28.61 -30.60 -43.20
C HIS A 685 28.97 -29.65 -44.38
N GLY A 686 28.88 -28.33 -44.20
CA GLY A 686 29.36 -27.34 -45.18
C GLY A 686 28.41 -26.95 -46.32
N GLU A 687 27.13 -27.35 -46.26
CA GLU A 687 26.12 -26.93 -47.25
C GLU A 687 25.44 -25.61 -46.84
N GLU A 688 25.35 -24.66 -47.78
CA GLU A 688 24.70 -23.35 -47.59
C GLU A 688 23.19 -23.45 -47.77
N ILE A 689 22.44 -23.10 -46.74
CA ILE A 689 20.97 -22.95 -46.77
C ILE A 689 20.65 -21.45 -46.78
N THR A 690 20.02 -20.99 -47.86
CA THR A 690 19.43 -19.65 -47.98
C THR A 690 17.96 -19.65 -47.61
N THR A 691 17.58 -18.92 -46.55
CA THR A 691 16.18 -18.66 -46.19
C THR A 691 15.84 -17.18 -46.30
N VAL A 692 14.64 -16.88 -46.80
CA VAL A 692 14.11 -15.52 -47.02
C VAL A 692 13.02 -15.29 -45.99
N THR A 693 13.19 -14.34 -45.08
CA THR A 693 12.18 -14.02 -44.05
C THR A 693 11.46 -12.73 -44.42
N THR A 694 10.13 -12.73 -44.43
CA THR A 694 9.31 -11.61 -44.93
C THR A 694 8.49 -10.90 -43.85
N THR A 695 8.43 -11.40 -42.60
CA THR A 695 7.60 -10.80 -41.53
C THR A 695 8.38 -10.50 -40.24
N ASN A 696 8.07 -9.36 -39.60
CA ASN A 696 8.70 -8.91 -38.34
C ASN A 696 8.39 -9.81 -37.12
N TYR A 697 7.25 -10.52 -37.14
CA TYR A 697 6.85 -11.44 -36.07
C TYR A 697 7.75 -12.69 -36.03
N GLU A 698 8.11 -13.22 -37.20
CA GLU A 698 9.06 -14.33 -37.27
C GLU A 698 10.46 -13.90 -36.81
N GLN A 699 10.88 -12.66 -37.06
CA GLN A 699 12.18 -12.15 -36.58
C GLN A 699 12.28 -12.03 -35.06
N GLN A 700 11.21 -11.62 -34.36
CA GLN A 700 11.21 -11.56 -32.88
C GLN A 700 11.13 -12.95 -32.23
N THR A 701 10.44 -13.89 -32.87
CA THR A 701 10.29 -15.26 -32.35
C THR A 701 11.50 -16.15 -32.68
N PHE A 702 12.40 -15.70 -33.56
CA PHE A 702 13.60 -16.41 -33.98
C PHE A 702 14.87 -15.92 -33.28
N SER A 703 14.80 -15.68 -31.96
CA SER A 703 15.99 -15.71 -31.11
C SER A 703 16.39 -17.18 -30.91
N SER A 704 17.61 -17.53 -31.32
CA SER A 704 18.18 -18.89 -31.38
C SER A 704 17.69 -19.86 -30.30
N ARG A 705 17.23 -21.04 -30.74
CA ARG A 705 17.07 -22.27 -29.94
C ARG A 705 18.35 -22.57 -29.13
N ASN A 706 18.53 -22.01 -27.92
CA ASN A 706 19.35 -22.53 -26.80
C ASN A 706 19.65 -21.51 -25.68
N GLU A 707 18.66 -20.77 -25.15
CA GLU A 707 18.86 -20.06 -23.87
C GLU A 707 18.69 -20.99 -22.66
N TRP A 708 19.42 -22.11 -22.62
CA TRP A 708 19.41 -23.00 -21.47
C TRP A 708 20.08 -22.36 -20.24
N ARG A 709 21.01 -21.41 -20.43
CA ARG A 709 21.71 -20.70 -19.34
C ARG A 709 20.75 -19.84 -18.50
N ASN A 710 19.90 -19.05 -19.16
CA ASN A 710 18.89 -18.23 -18.47
C ASN A 710 17.92 -19.11 -17.68
N ARG A 711 17.50 -20.24 -18.26
CA ARG A 711 16.65 -21.22 -17.57
C ARG A 711 17.35 -21.92 -16.41
N ALA A 712 18.64 -22.24 -16.52
CA ALA A 712 19.41 -22.83 -15.43
C ALA A 712 19.51 -21.87 -14.23
N ILE A 713 19.73 -20.58 -14.48
CA ILE A 713 19.73 -19.54 -13.43
C ILE A 713 18.33 -19.42 -12.81
N ALA A 714 17.27 -19.43 -13.62
CA ALA A 714 15.90 -19.37 -13.14
C ALA A 714 15.50 -20.61 -12.30
N ALA A 715 15.96 -21.81 -12.69
CA ALA A 715 15.70 -23.05 -11.97
C ALA A 715 16.27 -23.03 -10.54
N ASN A 716 17.40 -22.35 -10.30
CA ASN A 716 17.95 -22.18 -8.94
C ASN A 716 16.98 -21.45 -7.99
N ASN A 717 16.07 -20.65 -8.52
CA ASN A 717 15.07 -19.94 -7.73
C ASN A 717 13.83 -20.78 -7.38
N LEU A 718 13.65 -22.00 -7.93
CA LEU A 718 12.52 -22.89 -7.63
C LEU A 718 12.36 -23.19 -6.14
N ARG A 719 13.46 -23.12 -5.36
CA ARG A 719 13.46 -23.22 -3.89
C ARG A 719 12.54 -22.19 -3.22
N LEU A 720 12.35 -21.02 -3.84
CA LEU A 720 11.49 -19.95 -3.33
C LEU A 720 10.01 -20.29 -3.51
N ARG A 721 9.61 -20.86 -4.65
CA ARG A 721 8.24 -21.31 -4.91
C ARG A 721 7.81 -22.43 -3.98
N ALA A 722 8.74 -23.32 -3.62
CA ALA A 722 8.52 -24.40 -2.66
C ALA A 722 8.22 -23.93 -1.21
N LYS A 723 8.26 -22.61 -0.93
CA LYS A 723 7.78 -22.05 0.35
C LYS A 723 6.26 -21.94 0.42
N ASN A 724 5.60 -21.67 -0.70
CA ASN A 724 4.15 -21.49 -0.80
C ASN A 724 3.56 -22.66 -1.59
N ILE A 725 3.04 -23.66 -0.88
CA ILE A 725 2.48 -24.85 -1.50
C ILE A 725 0.98 -24.90 -1.20
N PHE A 726 0.17 -24.96 -2.26
CA PHE A 726 -1.27 -25.15 -2.19
C PHE A 726 -1.59 -26.61 -2.53
N VAL A 727 -2.36 -27.28 -1.69
CA VAL A 727 -2.83 -28.64 -1.96
C VAL A 727 -4.30 -28.57 -2.33
N ASN A 728 -4.61 -29.04 -3.54
CA ASN A 728 -5.95 -29.08 -4.09
C ASN A 728 -6.55 -30.46 -3.83
N SER A 729 -7.23 -30.62 -2.69
CA SER A 729 -7.91 -31.86 -2.27
C SER A 729 -9.42 -31.68 -2.32
N GLU A 730 -10.15 -32.74 -2.67
CA GLU A 730 -11.61 -32.81 -2.50
C GLU A 730 -12.02 -33.09 -1.04
N GLU A 731 -13.31 -32.89 -0.74
CA GLU A 731 -13.93 -33.28 0.54
C GLU A 731 -13.80 -34.79 0.78
N PHE A 732 -13.79 -35.19 2.04
CA PHE A 732 -13.78 -36.60 2.41
C PHE A 732 -15.07 -37.27 1.93
N VAL A 733 -14.96 -38.26 1.03
CA VAL A 733 -16.06 -39.11 0.57
C VAL A 733 -15.79 -40.54 1.05
N ASP A 734 -16.87 -41.25 1.45
CA ASP A 734 -16.97 -42.55 2.13
C ASP A 734 -15.93 -43.67 1.81
N ASP A 735 -15.90 -44.66 2.71
CA ASP A 735 -14.98 -45.77 3.05
C ASP A 735 -14.09 -46.50 2.00
N ASP A 736 -14.20 -46.24 0.69
CA ASP A 736 -13.42 -46.96 -0.36
C ASP A 736 -12.26 -46.15 -0.98
N SER A 737 -12.12 -44.86 -0.65
CA SER A 737 -11.04 -44.00 -1.19
C SER A 737 -9.79 -43.96 -0.30
N PHE A 738 -8.60 -44.00 -0.90
CA PHE A 738 -7.33 -43.89 -0.17
C PHE A 738 -6.94 -42.42 0.05
N THR A 739 -6.41 -42.12 1.23
CA THR A 739 -5.75 -40.85 1.51
C THR A 739 -4.24 -40.99 1.31
N TYR A 740 -3.69 -40.22 0.38
CA TYR A 740 -2.24 -40.22 0.11
C TYR A 740 -1.54 -39.16 0.96
N ILE A 741 -0.44 -39.56 1.61
CA ILE A 741 0.39 -38.66 2.41
C ILE A 741 1.73 -38.47 1.72
N LEU A 742 2.01 -37.25 1.27
CA LEU A 742 3.29 -36.87 0.65
C LEU A 742 4.21 -36.17 1.67
N PRO A 743 5.41 -36.72 1.94
CA PRO A 743 6.42 -36.04 2.74
C PRO A 743 6.87 -34.72 2.10
N LYS A 744 6.96 -33.67 2.92
CA LYS A 744 7.37 -32.34 2.45
C LYS A 744 8.80 -32.30 1.90
N ASN A 745 9.73 -33.06 2.49
CA ASN A 745 11.16 -33.04 2.11
C ASN A 745 11.38 -33.51 0.67
N ILE A 746 10.73 -34.60 0.25
CA ILE A 746 10.87 -35.14 -1.10
C ILE A 746 10.17 -34.26 -2.13
N LEU A 747 9.01 -33.67 -1.81
CA LEU A 747 8.37 -32.69 -2.70
C LEU A 747 9.27 -31.47 -2.93
N GLN A 748 9.84 -30.91 -1.87
CA GLN A 748 10.71 -29.75 -1.98
C GLN A 748 11.95 -30.05 -2.82
N LYS A 749 12.56 -31.23 -2.63
CA LYS A 749 13.71 -31.63 -3.44
C LYS A 749 13.31 -31.90 -4.90
N PHE A 750 12.17 -32.54 -5.15
CA PHE A 750 11.63 -32.76 -6.50
C PHE A 750 11.40 -31.44 -7.25
N ILE A 751 10.90 -30.40 -6.57
CA ILE A 751 10.77 -29.05 -7.13
C ILE A 751 12.13 -28.38 -7.38
N GLN A 752 13.16 -28.67 -6.58
CA GLN A 752 14.49 -28.05 -6.75
C GLN A 752 15.28 -28.63 -7.93
N ILE A 753 15.03 -29.89 -8.29
CA ILE A 753 15.76 -30.57 -9.36
C ILE A 753 15.10 -30.41 -10.74
N SER A 754 13.93 -29.79 -10.83
CA SER A 754 13.14 -29.70 -12.05
C SER A 754 13.42 -28.44 -12.88
N ASP A 755 12.73 -28.30 -14.02
CA ASP A 755 12.73 -27.10 -14.87
C ASP A 755 11.38 -26.38 -14.81
N LEU A 756 11.37 -25.08 -15.10
CA LEU A 756 10.16 -24.26 -15.12
C LEU A 756 9.23 -24.54 -16.30
N ARG A 757 9.77 -25.07 -17.41
CA ARG A 757 9.05 -25.22 -18.68
C ARG A 757 8.96 -26.66 -19.15
N ILE A 758 10.06 -27.41 -19.01
CA ILE A 758 10.11 -28.82 -19.39
C ILE A 758 9.61 -29.65 -18.21
N GLN A 759 8.67 -30.54 -18.49
CA GLN A 759 8.12 -31.43 -17.48
C GLN A 759 9.18 -32.44 -17.01
N VAL A 760 9.22 -32.67 -15.71
CA VAL A 760 10.03 -33.68 -15.04
C VAL A 760 9.09 -34.57 -14.26
N GLY A 761 9.23 -35.89 -14.40
CA GLY A 761 8.39 -36.86 -13.73
C GLY A 761 9.18 -37.92 -12.94
N ALA A 762 8.50 -38.62 -12.05
CA ALA A 762 9.05 -39.69 -11.24
C ALA A 762 7.96 -40.65 -10.74
N LEU A 763 8.34 -41.88 -10.39
CA LEU A 763 7.44 -42.89 -9.85
C LEU A 763 7.30 -42.75 -8.32
N LEU A 764 6.10 -43.01 -7.81
CA LEU A 764 5.76 -42.91 -6.39
C LEU A 764 5.67 -44.29 -5.75
N TYR A 765 6.50 -44.53 -4.73
CA TYR A 765 6.49 -45.76 -3.95
C TYR A 765 6.16 -45.49 -2.49
N GLY A 766 5.33 -46.36 -1.90
CA GLY A 766 4.87 -46.16 -0.52
C GLY A 766 4.26 -47.41 0.09
N LYS A 767 3.73 -47.24 1.30
CA LYS A 767 3.06 -48.32 2.03
C LYS A 767 2.04 -47.74 3.02
N SER A 768 0.99 -48.50 3.30
CA SER A 768 0.07 -48.15 4.38
C SER A 768 0.71 -48.31 5.76
N PRO A 769 0.43 -47.41 6.73
CA PRO A 769 0.77 -47.63 8.13
C PRO A 769 0.15 -48.92 8.67
N ALA A 770 0.80 -49.56 9.63
CA ALA A 770 0.34 -50.85 10.18
C ALA A 770 -1.09 -50.79 10.76
N ASP A 771 -1.49 -49.63 11.29
CA ASP A 771 -2.78 -49.42 11.97
C ASP A 771 -3.88 -48.87 11.03
N HIS A 772 -3.52 -48.41 9.82
CA HIS A 772 -4.43 -47.68 8.93
C HIS A 772 -4.28 -48.09 7.46
N ALA A 773 -5.08 -49.06 7.01
CA ALA A 773 -5.06 -49.53 5.62
C ALA A 773 -5.51 -48.47 4.60
N GLY A 774 -6.50 -47.62 4.95
CA GLY A 774 -7.03 -46.55 4.09
C GLY A 774 -6.08 -45.37 3.85
N VAL A 775 -4.90 -45.38 4.46
CA VAL A 775 -3.87 -44.36 4.28
C VAL A 775 -2.70 -44.94 3.51
N LYS A 776 -2.18 -44.20 2.53
CA LYS A 776 -0.98 -44.55 1.76
C LYS A 776 0.10 -43.51 2.00
N GLU A 777 1.14 -43.88 2.74
CA GLU A 777 2.29 -42.99 2.95
C GLU A 777 3.31 -43.17 1.83
N ILE A 778 3.59 -42.11 1.09
CA ILE A 778 4.67 -42.09 0.09
C ILE A 778 5.99 -42.08 0.85
N LYS A 779 6.81 -43.12 0.62
CA LYS A 779 8.12 -43.29 1.28
C LYS A 779 9.28 -42.98 0.35
N CYS A 780 9.12 -43.20 -0.95
CA CYS A 780 10.19 -43.05 -1.92
C CYS A 780 9.69 -42.47 -3.24
N ILE A 781 10.47 -41.55 -3.82
CA ILE A 781 10.30 -41.11 -5.22
C ILE A 781 11.43 -41.74 -6.04
N ALA A 782 11.10 -42.56 -7.02
CA ALA A 782 12.07 -43.14 -7.94
C ALA A 782 12.12 -42.32 -9.23
N ILE A 783 13.24 -41.65 -9.45
CA ILE A 783 13.51 -40.93 -10.70
C ILE A 783 14.16 -41.91 -11.66
N ILE A 784 13.58 -42.05 -12.83
CA ILE A 784 14.02 -42.99 -13.86
C ILE A 784 14.48 -42.21 -15.11
N PRO A 785 15.24 -42.85 -16.00
CA PRO A 785 15.64 -42.24 -17.28
C PRO A 785 14.41 -41.71 -18.04
N GLN A 786 14.45 -40.41 -18.35
CA GLN A 786 13.31 -39.72 -18.98
C GLN A 786 13.75 -38.65 -19.98
N LEU A 787 12.86 -38.42 -20.95
CA LEU A 787 12.94 -37.34 -21.93
C LEU A 787 11.69 -36.46 -21.80
N GLY A 788 11.84 -35.32 -21.14
CA GLY A 788 10.78 -34.35 -20.92
C GLY A 788 10.57 -33.40 -22.10
N ASN A 789 9.31 -33.00 -22.31
CA ASN A 789 8.90 -31.94 -23.22
C ASN A 789 8.03 -30.92 -22.46
N VAL A 790 7.48 -29.91 -23.15
CA VAL A 790 6.64 -28.87 -22.53
C VAL A 790 5.31 -29.44 -22.00
N ASN A 791 4.73 -30.40 -22.74
CA ASN A 791 3.39 -30.93 -22.47
C ASN A 791 3.37 -32.43 -22.15
N SER A 792 4.50 -33.14 -22.28
CA SER A 792 4.56 -34.59 -22.12
C SER A 792 5.93 -35.06 -21.63
N ILE A 793 5.96 -36.26 -21.06
CA ILE A 793 7.17 -36.94 -20.60
C ILE A 793 7.22 -38.33 -21.22
N GLN A 794 8.39 -38.70 -21.74
CA GLN A 794 8.66 -40.07 -22.15
C GLN A 794 9.57 -40.75 -21.14
N PHE A 795 9.07 -41.80 -20.49
CA PHE A 795 9.83 -42.64 -19.57
C PHE A 795 10.46 -43.86 -20.26
N ALA A 796 11.47 -44.44 -19.62
CA ALA A 796 11.87 -45.81 -19.91
C ALA A 796 10.70 -46.79 -19.66
N GLN A 797 10.52 -47.76 -20.55
CA GLN A 797 9.36 -48.67 -20.58
C GLN A 797 9.41 -49.73 -19.47
N ASN A 798 10.60 -50.09 -19.02
CA ASN A 798 10.77 -51.06 -17.95
C ASN A 798 10.49 -50.34 -16.63
N LEU A 799 9.53 -50.83 -15.84
CA LEU A 799 9.34 -50.35 -14.47
C LEU A 799 10.44 -50.95 -13.58
N PRO A 800 10.89 -50.25 -12.53
CA PRO A 800 11.91 -50.78 -11.63
C PRO A 800 11.45 -52.09 -10.97
N ASP A 801 12.27 -53.13 -11.05
CA ASP A 801 12.00 -54.41 -10.39
C ASP A 801 11.90 -54.21 -8.86
N GLN A 802 10.99 -54.94 -8.19
CA GLN A 802 10.82 -54.92 -6.73
C GLN A 802 11.98 -55.63 -6.01
N THR A 803 13.20 -55.18 -6.24
CA THR A 803 14.43 -55.71 -5.63
C THR A 803 15.10 -54.63 -4.78
N GLY A 804 15.88 -55.04 -3.78
CA GLY A 804 16.51 -54.09 -2.84
C GLY A 804 15.50 -53.29 -2.00
N TYR A 805 15.68 -51.96 -1.96
CA TYR A 805 14.89 -51.05 -1.11
C TYR A 805 13.41 -50.93 -1.51
N LEU A 806 13.06 -51.22 -2.77
CA LEU A 806 11.68 -51.17 -3.27
C LEU A 806 10.86 -52.43 -2.96
N LYS A 807 11.48 -53.50 -2.45
CA LYS A 807 10.82 -54.79 -2.24
C LYS A 807 9.61 -54.74 -1.31
N ASP A 808 9.67 -53.90 -0.29
CA ASP A 808 8.62 -53.77 0.72
C ASP A 808 7.67 -52.60 0.45
N LEU A 809 7.83 -51.92 -0.70
CA LEU A 809 7.05 -50.75 -1.10
C LEU A 809 6.15 -51.06 -2.31
N GLU A 810 4.93 -50.54 -2.26
CA GLU A 810 3.95 -50.62 -3.33
C GLU A 810 4.14 -49.43 -4.29
N LEU A 811 3.99 -49.67 -5.59
CA LEU A 811 3.94 -48.62 -6.60
C LEU A 811 2.55 -47.97 -6.54
N LEU A 812 2.49 -46.72 -6.08
CA LEU A 812 1.24 -45.98 -5.84
C LEU A 812 0.81 -45.15 -7.05
N GLY A 813 1.76 -44.74 -7.90
CA GLY A 813 1.48 -43.81 -8.97
C GLY A 813 2.73 -43.15 -9.54
N TRP A 814 2.55 -41.97 -10.12
CA TRP A 814 3.63 -41.10 -10.59
C TRP A 814 3.34 -39.63 -10.28
N VAL A 815 4.39 -38.84 -10.25
CA VAL A 815 4.33 -37.38 -10.04
C VAL A 815 5.05 -36.69 -11.19
N HIS A 816 4.53 -35.56 -11.67
CA HIS A 816 5.24 -34.72 -12.63
C HIS A 816 4.99 -33.23 -12.45
N THR A 817 5.90 -32.43 -13.00
CA THR A 817 5.81 -30.98 -13.02
C THR A 817 5.06 -30.49 -14.26
N GLN A 818 4.39 -29.34 -14.13
CA GLN A 818 3.74 -28.67 -15.25
C GLN A 818 3.77 -27.14 -15.07
N SER A 819 3.70 -26.41 -16.18
CA SER A 819 3.80 -24.95 -16.19
C SER A 819 2.48 -24.23 -15.92
N GLN A 820 1.35 -24.91 -16.06
CA GLN A 820 0.00 -24.37 -15.85
C GLN A 820 -0.78 -25.26 -14.89
N ASP A 821 -1.75 -24.68 -14.17
CA ASP A 821 -2.59 -25.41 -13.23
C ASP A 821 -3.94 -25.78 -13.86
N PHE A 822 -4.26 -27.07 -13.86
CA PHE A 822 -5.50 -27.62 -14.41
C PHE A 822 -6.35 -28.24 -13.30
N SER A 823 -7.67 -28.05 -13.38
CA SER A 823 -8.62 -28.65 -12.42
C SER A 823 -8.94 -30.12 -12.73
N TYR A 824 -8.48 -30.63 -13.87
CA TYR A 824 -8.68 -31.98 -14.40
C TYR A 824 -7.35 -32.52 -14.92
N MET A 825 -7.28 -33.84 -15.13
CA MET A 825 -6.11 -34.51 -15.69
C MET A 825 -6.03 -34.27 -17.20
N THR A 826 -4.89 -33.84 -17.74
CA THR A 826 -4.78 -33.47 -19.16
C THR A 826 -4.85 -34.70 -20.07
N SER A 827 -5.18 -34.49 -21.34
CA SER A 827 -5.19 -35.58 -22.34
C SER A 827 -3.82 -36.26 -22.49
N PHE A 828 -2.73 -35.50 -22.32
CA PHE A 828 -1.36 -36.01 -22.30
C PHE A 828 -1.12 -36.91 -21.09
N ASP A 829 -1.54 -36.48 -19.90
CA ASP A 829 -1.35 -37.26 -18.68
C ASP A 829 -2.17 -38.56 -18.74
N VAL A 830 -3.41 -38.50 -19.21
CA VAL A 830 -4.29 -39.67 -19.36
C VAL A 830 -3.65 -40.69 -20.29
N THR A 831 -3.13 -40.22 -21.42
CA THR A 831 -2.45 -41.08 -22.40
C THR A 831 -1.14 -41.64 -21.85
N THR A 832 -0.39 -40.85 -21.08
CA THR A 832 0.89 -41.26 -20.48
C THR A 832 0.67 -42.34 -19.42
N GLN A 833 -0.25 -42.12 -18.47
CA GLN A 833 -0.59 -43.11 -17.45
C GLN A 833 -1.11 -44.40 -18.08
N ALA A 834 -2.03 -44.33 -19.06
CA ALA A 834 -2.60 -45.50 -19.71
C ALA A 834 -1.56 -46.34 -20.48
N ARG A 835 -0.45 -45.74 -20.92
CA ARG A 835 0.66 -46.43 -21.59
C ARG A 835 1.73 -46.94 -20.62
N MET A 836 1.81 -46.43 -19.40
CA MET A 836 2.74 -46.94 -18.38
C MET A 836 2.35 -48.34 -17.90
N THR A 837 1.05 -48.60 -17.71
CA THR A 837 0.56 -49.90 -17.23
C THR A 837 -0.13 -50.67 -18.35
N LYS A 838 0.18 -51.96 -18.47
CA LYS A 838 -0.47 -52.83 -19.47
C LYS A 838 -1.93 -53.12 -19.13
N GLU A 839 -2.24 -53.14 -17.84
CA GLU A 839 -3.56 -53.39 -17.28
C GLU A 839 -4.04 -52.20 -16.45
N TYR A 840 -5.36 -52.08 -16.29
CA TYR A 840 -5.96 -51.04 -15.46
C TYR A 840 -5.66 -51.31 -13.98
N MET A 841 -4.96 -50.38 -13.34
CA MET A 841 -4.66 -50.43 -11.91
C MET A 841 -5.59 -49.46 -11.16
N PRO A 842 -6.55 -49.95 -10.36
CA PRO A 842 -7.37 -49.08 -9.53
C PRO A 842 -6.48 -48.39 -8.47
N ASN A 843 -6.79 -47.14 -8.14
CA ASN A 843 -6.06 -46.32 -7.15
C ASN A 843 -4.61 -45.96 -7.56
N PHE A 844 -4.25 -46.11 -8.84
CA PHE A 844 -2.97 -45.59 -9.34
C PHE A 844 -3.09 -44.09 -9.61
N ILE A 845 -2.35 -43.28 -8.84
CA ILE A 845 -2.49 -41.82 -8.87
C ILE A 845 -1.55 -41.14 -9.86
N THR A 846 -2.02 -40.04 -10.43
CA THR A 846 -1.20 -39.01 -11.09
C THR A 846 -1.17 -37.77 -10.23
N MET A 847 -0.01 -37.43 -9.70
CA MET A 847 0.21 -36.19 -8.95
C MET A 847 0.81 -35.12 -9.85
N THR A 848 0.16 -33.95 -9.91
CA THR A 848 0.63 -32.82 -10.71
C THR A 848 1.18 -31.72 -9.83
N VAL A 849 2.39 -31.24 -10.16
CA VAL A 849 3.10 -30.15 -9.49
C VAL A 849 3.09 -28.94 -10.42
N SER A 850 2.06 -28.10 -10.30
CA SER A 850 1.85 -26.92 -11.15
C SER A 850 2.64 -25.72 -10.64
N TYR A 851 3.49 -25.13 -11.48
CA TYR A 851 4.21 -23.89 -11.17
C TYR A 851 3.35 -22.66 -11.42
N THR A 852 2.98 -21.97 -10.34
CA THR A 852 2.34 -20.66 -10.39
C THR A 852 3.35 -19.58 -9.98
N PRO A 853 3.19 -18.31 -10.41
CA PRO A 853 4.11 -17.24 -10.01
C PRO A 853 4.19 -17.13 -8.48
N GLY A 854 5.37 -17.46 -7.91
CA GLY A 854 5.64 -17.40 -6.47
C GLY A 854 5.07 -18.55 -5.61
N SER A 855 4.46 -19.58 -6.22
CA SER A 855 3.89 -20.73 -5.50
C SER A 855 3.86 -22.02 -6.32
N VAL A 856 3.51 -23.11 -5.66
CA VAL A 856 3.30 -24.43 -6.27
C VAL A 856 1.92 -24.94 -5.90
N THR A 857 1.16 -25.39 -6.89
CA THR A 857 -0.11 -26.08 -6.64
C THR A 857 0.09 -27.57 -6.86
N LEU A 858 -0.37 -28.37 -5.91
CA LEU A 858 -0.29 -29.82 -5.93
C LEU A 858 -1.71 -30.38 -6.05
N SER A 859 -1.95 -31.19 -7.07
CA SER A 859 -3.21 -31.92 -7.26
C SER A 859 -2.91 -33.42 -7.42
N SER A 860 -3.86 -34.27 -7.06
CA SER A 860 -3.78 -35.71 -7.27
C SER A 860 -5.04 -36.20 -7.95
N PHE A 861 -4.88 -37.06 -8.95
CA PHE A 861 -5.95 -37.58 -9.78
C PHE A 861 -5.88 -39.11 -9.84
N GLU A 862 -7.04 -39.74 -9.90
CA GLU A 862 -7.21 -41.16 -10.16
C GLU A 862 -7.92 -41.33 -11.50
N LEU A 863 -7.35 -42.18 -12.35
CA LEU A 863 -7.88 -42.42 -13.68
C LEU A 863 -9.05 -43.41 -13.62
N SER A 864 -10.16 -43.09 -14.27
CA SER A 864 -11.29 -44.00 -14.41
C SER A 864 -11.00 -45.08 -15.46
N ARG A 865 -11.75 -46.19 -15.40
CA ARG A 865 -11.63 -47.27 -16.38
C ARG A 865 -11.89 -46.79 -17.81
N GLU A 866 -12.89 -45.92 -18.00
CA GLU A 866 -13.19 -45.33 -19.32
C GLU A 866 -12.02 -44.46 -19.82
N GLY A 867 -11.40 -43.69 -18.92
CA GLY A 867 -10.22 -42.88 -19.23
C GLY A 867 -9.01 -43.74 -19.64
N PHE A 868 -8.80 -44.87 -18.96
CA PHE A 868 -7.72 -45.81 -19.29
C PHE A 868 -7.90 -46.45 -20.68
N GLU A 869 -9.10 -46.94 -20.99
CA GLU A 869 -9.42 -47.55 -22.29
C GLU A 869 -9.27 -46.53 -23.43
N TRP A 870 -9.69 -45.28 -23.21
CA TRP A 870 -9.49 -44.19 -24.16
C TRP A 870 -8.00 -43.84 -24.35
N GLY A 871 -7.25 -43.72 -23.25
CA GLY A 871 -5.81 -43.37 -23.28
C GLY A 871 -4.95 -44.39 -24.03
N GLN A 872 -5.30 -45.68 -23.98
CA GLN A 872 -4.61 -46.72 -24.76
C GLN A 872 -4.84 -46.60 -26.27
N GLN A 873 -6.02 -46.12 -26.68
CA GLN A 873 -6.40 -45.96 -28.09
C GLN A 873 -5.95 -44.62 -28.68
N ASN A 874 -5.69 -43.62 -27.83
CA ASN A 874 -5.34 -42.28 -28.30
C ASN A 874 -3.99 -42.29 -29.05
N THR A 875 -4.00 -41.76 -30.27
CA THR A 875 -2.81 -41.60 -31.13
C THR A 875 -2.43 -40.13 -31.33
N ASP A 876 -3.33 -39.19 -31.02
CA ASP A 876 -3.07 -37.75 -31.11
C ASP A 876 -2.39 -37.27 -29.82
N LEU A 877 -1.09 -36.99 -29.94
CA LEU A 877 -0.22 -36.53 -28.86
C LEU A 877 0.17 -35.05 -29.03
N MET A 878 -0.52 -34.31 -29.89
CA MET A 878 -0.20 -32.90 -30.18
C MET A 878 -1.34 -31.97 -29.77
N SER A 879 -2.60 -32.41 -29.91
CA SER A 879 -3.77 -31.61 -29.55
C SER A 879 -4.06 -31.66 -28.05
N GLU A 880 -4.42 -30.52 -27.44
CA GLU A 880 -4.85 -30.47 -26.03
C GLU A 880 -6.21 -31.16 -25.79
N SER A 881 -7.11 -31.11 -26.78
CA SER A 881 -8.44 -31.73 -26.71
C SER A 881 -8.68 -32.68 -27.89
N PRO A 882 -8.03 -33.85 -27.88
CA PRO A 882 -8.17 -34.85 -28.93
C PRO A 882 -9.60 -35.45 -28.96
N PRO A 883 -10.05 -35.99 -30.11
CA PRO A 883 -11.41 -36.51 -30.26
C PRO A 883 -11.79 -37.55 -29.19
N GLY A 884 -12.94 -37.33 -28.56
CA GLY A 884 -13.47 -38.23 -27.53
C GLY A 884 -12.92 -38.00 -26.11
N PHE A 885 -12.00 -37.05 -25.92
CA PHE A 885 -11.53 -36.65 -24.60
C PHE A 885 -12.67 -36.06 -23.75
N LYS A 886 -12.74 -36.47 -22.48
CA LYS A 886 -13.65 -35.91 -21.46
C LYS A 886 -12.86 -35.57 -20.21
N THR A 887 -13.21 -34.47 -19.57
CA THR A 887 -12.62 -34.06 -18.28
C THR A 887 -12.91 -35.03 -17.15
N ASP A 888 -13.99 -35.80 -17.28
CA ASP A 888 -14.47 -36.75 -16.27
C ASP A 888 -13.72 -38.11 -16.33
N PHE A 889 -12.72 -38.24 -17.20
CA PHE A 889 -11.86 -39.43 -17.27
C PHE A 889 -10.97 -39.61 -16.05
N ALA A 890 -10.81 -38.59 -15.22
CA ALA A 890 -10.16 -38.70 -13.93
C ALA A 890 -10.93 -37.93 -12.87
N HIS A 891 -11.00 -38.47 -11.66
CA HIS A 891 -11.50 -37.79 -10.48
C HIS A 891 -10.34 -37.42 -9.57
N LYS A 892 -10.53 -36.41 -8.71
CA LYS A 892 -9.48 -36.02 -7.76
C LYS A 892 -9.43 -37.00 -6.60
N SER A 893 -8.22 -37.29 -6.13
CA SER A 893 -7.99 -38.12 -4.95
C SER A 893 -7.59 -37.27 -3.75
N GLN A 894 -7.75 -37.83 -2.55
CA GLN A 894 -7.38 -37.14 -1.32
C GLN A 894 -5.87 -37.08 -1.14
N LEU A 895 -5.34 -35.88 -0.90
CA LEU A 895 -3.92 -35.67 -0.74
C LEU A 895 -3.63 -34.80 0.47
N ILE A 896 -2.72 -35.28 1.33
CA ILE A 896 -2.23 -34.58 2.51
C ILE A 896 -0.71 -34.44 2.40
N MET A 897 -0.20 -33.26 2.72
CA MET A 897 1.24 -33.05 2.91
C MET A 897 1.58 -33.18 4.39
N SER A 898 2.67 -33.87 4.71
CA SER A 898 3.15 -34.02 6.09
C SER A 898 4.61 -33.61 6.25
N ASP A 899 4.91 -32.90 7.35
CA ASP A 899 6.25 -32.58 7.81
C ASP A 899 6.76 -33.54 8.89
N GLN A 900 5.93 -34.48 9.34
CA GLN A 900 6.28 -35.46 10.38
C GLN A 900 6.98 -36.71 9.82
N ILE A 901 6.74 -37.00 8.54
CA ILE A 901 7.39 -38.11 7.82
C ILE A 901 8.42 -37.57 6.85
N SER A 902 9.47 -38.35 6.60
CA SER A 902 10.48 -38.06 5.59
C SER A 902 10.52 -39.20 4.58
N GLY A 903 10.62 -38.85 3.31
CA GLY A 903 10.86 -39.82 2.24
C GLY A 903 12.30 -39.78 1.73
N THR A 904 12.61 -40.74 0.86
CA THR A 904 13.91 -40.90 0.18
C THR A 904 13.75 -40.82 -1.34
N PHE A 905 14.87 -40.73 -2.06
CA PHE A 905 14.90 -40.85 -3.52
C PHE A 905 15.63 -42.12 -3.94
N MET A 906 15.25 -42.61 -5.12
CA MET A 906 16.06 -43.56 -5.89
C MET A 906 16.35 -42.95 -7.25
N VAL A 907 17.58 -43.12 -7.70
CA VAL A 907 18.13 -42.53 -8.93
C VAL A 907 18.80 -43.61 -9.76
N PRO A 908 18.99 -43.41 -11.07
CA PRO A 908 19.76 -44.33 -11.90
C PRO A 908 21.16 -44.57 -11.34
N GLU A 909 21.70 -45.79 -11.49
CA GLU A 909 23.02 -46.14 -10.95
C GLU A 909 24.15 -45.23 -11.46
N ASP A 910 24.03 -44.77 -12.72
CA ASP A 910 24.92 -43.83 -13.40
C ASP A 910 24.61 -42.34 -13.14
N ASP A 911 23.65 -42.06 -12.24
CA ASP A 911 23.17 -40.73 -11.86
C ASP A 911 22.46 -39.92 -12.97
N VAL A 912 22.39 -40.44 -14.20
CA VAL A 912 21.83 -39.76 -15.36
C VAL A 912 20.36 -40.11 -15.53
N TRP A 913 19.48 -39.23 -15.07
CA TRP A 913 18.03 -39.38 -15.29
C TRP A 913 17.48 -38.48 -16.38
N ASN A 914 18.11 -37.31 -16.63
CA ASN A 914 17.63 -36.34 -17.60
C ASN A 914 18.34 -36.47 -18.95
N TYR A 915 17.61 -36.86 -19.99
CA TYR A 915 18.14 -36.98 -21.35
C TYR A 915 17.78 -35.79 -22.26
N PHE A 916 17.29 -34.67 -21.73
CA PHE A 916 16.90 -33.51 -22.55
C PHE A 916 18.02 -33.02 -23.49
N PHE A 917 19.27 -32.93 -23.01
CA PHE A 917 20.43 -32.56 -23.85
C PHE A 917 21.09 -33.75 -24.54
N MET A 918 20.67 -34.98 -24.22
CA MET A 918 21.23 -36.23 -24.71
C MET A 918 20.17 -37.06 -25.46
N GLY A 919 19.18 -36.39 -26.06
CA GLY A 919 18.00 -37.05 -26.61
C GLY A 919 18.30 -38.06 -27.72
N ALA A 920 19.43 -37.93 -28.42
CA ALA A 920 19.89 -38.89 -29.42
C ALA A 920 20.35 -40.24 -28.82
N ILE A 921 20.75 -40.24 -27.54
CA ILE A 921 21.21 -41.43 -26.81
C ILE A 921 20.04 -42.11 -26.10
N PHE A 922 18.97 -41.35 -25.78
CA PHE A 922 17.82 -41.87 -25.04
C PHE A 922 17.12 -43.01 -25.79
N ASN A 923 17.10 -44.18 -25.16
CA ASN A 923 16.36 -45.34 -25.64
C ASN A 923 15.36 -45.80 -24.57
N ALA A 924 14.07 -45.65 -24.85
CA ALA A 924 13.01 -46.03 -23.91
C ALA A 924 12.98 -47.53 -23.58
N LYS A 925 13.66 -48.41 -24.35
CA LYS A 925 13.69 -49.87 -24.09
C LYS A 925 14.91 -50.32 -23.30
N GLU A 926 15.84 -49.41 -23.00
CA GLU A 926 17.07 -49.74 -22.29
C GLU A 926 16.76 -50.19 -20.85
N LEU A 927 17.57 -51.12 -20.34
CA LEU A 927 17.50 -51.58 -18.96
C LEU A 927 18.31 -50.63 -18.09
N TYR A 928 17.80 -50.34 -16.90
CA TYR A 928 18.45 -49.47 -15.94
C TYR A 928 18.28 -50.04 -14.54
N ASP A 929 19.29 -49.83 -13.70
CA ASP A 929 19.27 -50.15 -12.28
C ASP A 929 19.18 -48.87 -11.45
N LEU A 930 18.67 -48.99 -10.22
CA LEU A 930 18.48 -47.85 -9.32
C LEU A 930 19.29 -48.00 -8.04
N LYS A 931 19.82 -46.87 -7.54
CA LYS A 931 20.47 -46.76 -6.23
C LYS A 931 19.78 -45.71 -5.36
N LEU A 932 19.96 -45.83 -4.04
CA LEU A 932 19.46 -44.84 -3.08
C LEU A 932 20.46 -43.69 -3.00
N ASP A 933 20.11 -42.55 -3.58
CA ASP A 933 20.94 -41.34 -3.57
C ASP A 933 20.08 -40.07 -3.75
N ILE A 934 20.75 -38.92 -3.73
CA ILE A 934 20.15 -37.60 -3.94
C ILE A 934 20.11 -37.30 -5.45
N PRO A 935 18.94 -36.98 -6.03
CA PRO A 935 18.87 -36.66 -7.45
C PRO A 935 19.61 -35.37 -7.80
N LEU A 936 20.35 -35.45 -8.91
CA LEU A 936 21.00 -34.33 -9.56
C LEU A 936 19.98 -33.34 -10.13
N THR A 937 20.38 -32.09 -10.28
CA THR A 937 19.50 -31.03 -10.83
C THR A 937 19.32 -31.18 -12.34
N PHE A 938 18.24 -30.61 -12.91
CA PHE A 938 17.97 -30.69 -14.35
C PHE A 938 19.16 -30.24 -15.22
N TYR A 939 19.89 -29.20 -14.78
CA TYR A 939 21.04 -28.61 -15.48
C TYR A 939 22.40 -29.04 -14.88
N ASP A 940 22.45 -30.18 -14.19
CA ASP A 940 23.70 -30.75 -13.70
C ASP A 940 24.70 -31.01 -14.85
N GLU A 941 25.99 -31.07 -14.52
CA GLU A 941 27.07 -31.24 -15.49
C GLU A 941 26.94 -32.58 -16.23
N LEU A 942 26.58 -33.64 -15.50
CA LEU A 942 26.37 -34.99 -16.04
C LEU A 942 25.18 -35.07 -17.02
N HIS A 943 24.19 -34.19 -16.90
CA HIS A 943 23.05 -34.15 -17.81
C HIS A 943 23.33 -33.39 -19.11
N ARG A 944 24.50 -32.73 -19.23
CA ARG A 944 24.79 -31.84 -20.37
C ARG A 944 26.24 -31.93 -20.89
N PRO A 945 26.83 -33.13 -21.06
CA PRO A 945 28.25 -33.33 -21.36
C PRO A 945 28.71 -32.63 -22.65
N ILE A 946 27.83 -32.52 -23.65
CA ILE A 946 28.09 -31.89 -24.96
C ILE A 946 28.61 -30.46 -24.81
N HIS A 947 28.12 -29.72 -23.81
CA HIS A 947 28.53 -28.33 -23.57
C HIS A 947 29.94 -28.23 -23.01
N PHE A 948 30.44 -29.23 -22.30
CA PHE A 948 31.76 -29.22 -21.67
C PHE A 948 32.83 -29.77 -22.62
N THR A 949 32.49 -30.81 -23.39
CA THR A 949 33.40 -31.36 -24.41
C THR A 949 33.76 -30.37 -25.51
N THR A 950 32.86 -29.43 -25.82
CA THR A 950 33.14 -28.35 -26.79
C THR A 950 34.14 -27.33 -26.26
N PHE A 951 34.19 -27.08 -24.94
CA PHE A 951 35.22 -26.23 -24.32
C PHE A 951 36.60 -26.89 -24.33
N THR A 952 36.69 -28.18 -24.05
CA THR A 952 37.97 -28.92 -24.04
C THR A 952 38.64 -28.94 -25.43
N GLN A 953 37.83 -28.95 -26.50
CA GLN A 953 38.34 -28.85 -27.88
C GLN A 953 38.87 -27.45 -28.23
N LEU A 954 38.37 -26.40 -27.58
CA LEU A 954 38.85 -25.02 -27.74
C LEU A 954 40.17 -24.78 -26.97
N GLU A 955 40.33 -25.35 -25.78
CA GLU A 955 41.58 -25.24 -25.00
C GLU A 955 42.75 -26.02 -25.60
N ALA A 956 42.49 -27.12 -26.34
CA ALA A 956 43.53 -27.92 -26.98
C ALA A 956 44.28 -27.18 -28.11
N GLY A 957 43.82 -25.98 -28.52
CA GLY A 957 44.46 -25.14 -29.53
C GLY A 957 45.40 -24.06 -28.99
N THR A 958 45.52 -23.91 -27.68
CA THR A 958 46.39 -22.91 -27.03
C THR A 958 47.69 -23.57 -26.56
N GLU A 959 48.72 -23.59 -27.41
CA GLU A 959 50.11 -23.68 -26.91
C GLU A 959 50.34 -22.46 -26.01
N ALA A 960 50.63 -22.68 -24.74
CA ALA A 960 50.96 -21.59 -23.81
C ALA A 960 52.17 -20.81 -24.34
N GLU A 961 52.06 -19.49 -24.47
CA GLU A 961 53.23 -18.65 -24.73
C GLU A 961 54.23 -18.78 -23.57
N ALA A 962 55.52 -18.87 -23.88
CA ALA A 962 56.62 -19.18 -22.96
C ALA A 962 56.79 -18.26 -21.72
N ASN A 963 55.93 -17.25 -21.55
CA ASN A 963 55.90 -16.33 -20.41
C ASN A 963 54.79 -16.64 -19.38
N GLN A 964 54.02 -17.72 -19.55
CA GLN A 964 52.96 -18.16 -18.62
C GLN A 964 53.27 -19.48 -17.88
N GLU A 965 54.55 -19.82 -17.68
CA GLU A 965 54.88 -20.80 -16.65
C GLU A 965 54.75 -20.14 -15.27
N ASP A 966 53.67 -20.45 -14.56
CA ASP A 966 53.59 -20.20 -13.13
C ASP A 966 54.58 -21.12 -12.41
N VAL A 967 55.67 -20.53 -11.88
CA VAL A 967 56.71 -21.24 -11.12
C VAL A 967 56.24 -21.54 -9.68
N PHE A 968 54.98 -21.27 -9.36
CA PHE A 968 54.36 -21.60 -8.08
C PHE A 968 53.10 -22.45 -8.26
N VAL A 969 53.31 -23.69 -8.70
CA VAL A 969 52.49 -24.83 -8.25
C VAL A 969 53.14 -25.45 -7.02
#